data_AF-A0A7X2BTE3-F1
#
_entry.id   AF-A0A7X2BTE3-F1
#
_cell.length_a   1.000
_cell.length_b   1.000
_cell.length_c   1.000
_cell.angle_alpha   90.00
_cell.angle_beta   90.00
_cell.angle_gamma   90.00
#
_symmetry.space_group_name_H-M   'P 1'
#
loop_
_entity.id
_entity.type
_entity.pdbx_description
1 polymer ?
#
loop_
_entity_poly.entity_id
_entity_poly.type
_entity_poly.pdbx_seq_one_letter_code
_entity_poly.pdbx_strand_id
1 'polypeptide(L)'
;MSIDPVRNPEGYSPLLRHNGSGAWTHEFDAPMQWSRLQLFKRLGPDTELFSDATAELILLLTGTTEGELRTMYIDTLPRPPLLADCIKRMRLSQQVEYFSSQMHKGVYATSDFAPMQLELLPQLPGWPTGQGLRVVDIPRGTFKDFGVSPERAYSRTEISQARINKGELLDATLEALSATQIEALLGESVTGTQAQALVLARKLGSLAHASQRTLVSSLYTVEKALEPALKNISKQFPGLPLNVLEELVSHLTQDELTALTYRAHMPLRAAEEARIYAQRLRLNRAIEGIACEALSSADSQTLAWKTIAQLPGWPKKVTISVRSSLNNEQISVIEGETGSSRREIFKKGELYEFSGTSAGQPFTSPDLTACVFKSLTDNERNGLNSGTTLSYSDFMSRVAILAAKQRDSSARALGMQPIKPWFKSPMRLADGRVGYTLGGRSGHQLDASKPLVLKELVQDLYPNMSETQIGHYLYRLQQTPIQAASELVRLKAELDLLRKTLQDWEEVNTWSYPSRGQRTLVPVQTKRAMSRALIRAWRRLSTPVSLEGAAGYELDLNGWPVDALPPLEADFRHILSLHLSNTTSTVPASFLEKFTELRHLSLNTTQLTELPASIATMPELTHLNLRNNQIVLTPESANILSAKTKLKTLVLTGNPLGRNFSVQQMPQLQHLMLRYTGLSEWPTGIGILNDLQTLDLRNNAISFIPSAILTESMASINRVTSLHDNPLTPDSTRRLGLYRDSQQITLGMVDVRQHVSRTQGIKHWVVEPTAEQSRVWNALLREPGAGDFFAVIEDLSTSSQFANARVDLTLRVWTLLKAANDSTQLRSRLFTLAGHLSTCGDGIAMVFAELELEHLVFLAEHSEQGESAMLKLARGLFRIEMLNKHVLSIIKARIDAIHATQSEYVQQLQELVDAINPDLASGPLADMPAVEQQGVAYRLESAEGTRLAELLSPGSVEQQIRRLDPLEIQMFYHVNLASPLELPARPTSMRFGNIANVSAADLDTAKRYVLDQEQVSALVHSISGQEFWGDYLQKKSQSRSQP
;
A
#
# COMPACT_ATOMS: atom_id res chain seq x y z
N MET A 1 44.09 15.31 19.30
CA MET A 1 44.70 14.55 18.19
C MET A 1 44.83 15.50 17.01
N SER A 2 46.05 15.72 16.51
CA SER A 2 46.23 16.47 15.26
C SER A 2 45.94 15.51 14.11
N ILE A 3 44.85 15.75 13.39
CA ILE A 3 44.45 15.00 12.19
C ILE A 3 45.14 15.72 11.02
N ASP A 4 46.39 15.34 10.74
CA ASP A 4 47.10 15.76 9.53
C ASP A 4 47.32 14.54 8.64
N PRO A 5 46.36 14.22 7.75
CA PRO A 5 46.43 13.05 6.88
C PRO A 5 47.56 13.15 5.85
N VAL A 6 48.15 14.35 5.65
CA VAL A 6 49.29 14.55 4.74
C VAL A 6 50.60 14.13 5.41
N ARG A 7 50.70 14.24 6.75
CA ARG A 7 51.90 13.89 7.51
C ARG A 7 51.87 12.51 8.15
N ASN A 8 50.69 11.92 8.37
CA ASN A 8 50.56 10.58 8.92
C ASN A 8 49.49 9.77 8.16
N PRO A 9 49.88 9.05 7.09
CA PRO A 9 48.96 8.21 6.31
C PRO A 9 48.33 7.07 7.12
N GLU A 10 48.95 6.64 8.22
CA GLU A 10 48.39 5.67 9.17
C GLU A 10 47.66 6.33 10.35
N GLY A 11 47.48 7.65 10.29
CA GLY A 11 46.73 8.41 11.29
C GLY A 11 45.24 8.06 11.27
N TYR A 12 44.59 8.26 12.42
CA TYR A 12 43.15 8.12 12.55
C TYR A 12 42.42 8.93 11.47
N SER A 13 41.68 8.23 10.61
CA SER A 13 40.97 8.80 9.48
C SER A 13 39.47 8.79 9.77
N PRO A 14 38.88 9.95 10.09
CA PRO A 14 37.50 9.98 10.49
C PRO A 14 36.53 9.57 9.38
N LEU A 15 35.49 8.83 9.74
CA LEU A 15 34.48 8.35 8.81
C LEU A 15 33.43 9.43 8.55
N LEU A 16 33.34 9.86 7.28
CA LEU A 16 32.30 10.74 6.76
C LEU A 16 31.31 9.95 5.92
N ARG A 17 30.02 10.09 6.20
CA ARG A 17 28.93 9.43 5.47
C ARG A 17 28.07 10.48 4.78
N HIS A 18 27.83 10.29 3.48
CA HIS A 18 26.95 11.13 2.68
C HIS A 18 25.68 10.38 2.30
N ASN A 19 24.52 11.03 2.41
CA ASN A 19 23.24 10.40 2.07
C ASN A 19 22.86 10.48 0.58
N GLY A 20 23.75 10.96 -0.29
CA GLY A 20 23.46 11.16 -1.70
C GLY A 20 22.50 12.32 -1.99
N SER A 21 22.12 13.10 -0.97
CA SER A 21 21.10 14.15 -1.03
C SER A 21 21.55 15.41 -0.26
N GLY A 22 22.86 15.66 -0.21
CA GLY A 22 23.45 16.90 0.33
C GLY A 22 23.77 16.89 1.83
N ALA A 23 23.34 15.88 2.58
CA ALA A 23 23.61 15.79 4.01
C ALA A 23 24.83 14.91 4.28
N TRP A 24 25.72 15.40 5.14
CA TRP A 24 26.90 14.70 5.63
C TRP A 24 26.77 14.43 7.12
N THR A 25 27.24 13.27 7.55
CA THR A 25 27.39 12.91 8.97
C THR A 25 28.80 12.45 9.25
N HIS A 26 29.32 12.86 10.40
CA HIS A 26 30.58 12.40 10.95
C HIS A 26 30.32 11.25 11.95
N GLU A 27 31.29 10.38 12.20
CA GLU A 27 31.14 9.28 13.19
C GLU A 27 30.89 9.72 14.64
N PHE A 28 31.17 10.99 14.94
CA PHE A 28 30.94 11.63 16.26
C PHE A 28 29.70 12.51 16.27
N ASP A 29 28.98 12.61 15.15
CA ASP A 29 27.71 13.30 15.13
C ASP A 29 26.70 12.51 15.97
N ALA A 30 25.95 13.21 16.81
CA ALA A 30 24.86 12.66 17.60
C ALA A 30 23.52 13.27 17.16
N PRO A 31 22.93 12.85 16.02
CA PRO A 31 21.67 13.40 15.53
C PRO A 31 20.52 13.30 16.52
N MET A 32 20.57 12.38 17.49
CA MET A 32 19.59 12.28 18.59
C MET A 32 19.60 13.50 19.52
N GLN A 33 20.75 14.18 19.63
CA GLN A 33 20.92 15.32 20.52
C GLN A 33 20.70 16.66 19.83
N TRP A 34 20.61 16.71 18.49
CA TRP A 34 20.46 17.96 17.73
C TRP A 34 19.10 18.64 17.94
N SER A 35 19.07 19.97 17.81
CA SER A 35 17.80 20.71 17.80
C SER A 35 17.06 20.52 16.47
N ARG A 36 15.76 20.81 16.44
CA ARG A 36 14.96 20.83 15.20
C ARG A 36 15.59 21.68 14.10
N LEU A 37 16.02 22.89 14.45
CA LEU A 37 16.70 23.81 13.53
C LEU A 37 18.06 23.28 13.07
N GLN A 38 18.83 22.64 13.96
CA GLN A 38 20.12 22.05 13.60
C GLN A 38 19.92 20.86 12.64
N LEU A 39 18.91 20.02 12.86
CA LEU A 39 18.52 18.96 11.93
C LEU A 39 18.15 19.52 10.56
N PHE A 40 17.47 20.67 10.49
CA PHE A 40 17.13 21.29 9.21
C PHE A 40 18.34 21.92 8.53
N LYS A 41 19.13 22.74 9.23
CA LYS A 41 20.27 23.46 8.63
C LYS A 41 21.39 22.54 8.13
N ARG A 42 21.53 21.34 8.71
CA ARG A 42 22.49 20.34 8.26
C ARG A 42 22.00 19.51 7.06
N LEU A 43 20.84 19.81 6.47
CA LEU A 43 20.34 19.05 5.31
C LEU A 43 21.20 19.29 4.08
N GLY A 44 21.84 20.47 4.01
CA GLY A 44 22.84 20.84 3.01
C GLY A 44 22.97 22.37 2.89
N PRO A 45 23.86 22.84 1.99
CA PRO A 45 24.21 24.26 1.88
C PRO A 45 23.02 25.15 1.48
N ASP A 46 22.04 24.61 0.76
CA ASP A 46 20.81 25.30 0.39
C ASP A 46 19.92 25.63 1.60
N THR A 47 20.02 24.85 2.68
CA THR A 47 19.21 25.04 3.89
C THR A 47 19.82 25.99 4.91
N GLU A 48 21.15 26.15 4.93
CA GLU A 48 21.84 27.10 5.82
C GLU A 48 21.47 28.56 5.52
N LEU A 49 21.03 28.84 4.30
CA LEU A 49 20.67 30.17 3.83
C LEU A 49 19.29 30.64 4.31
N PHE A 50 18.47 29.75 4.87
CA PHE A 50 17.17 30.11 5.43
C PHE A 50 17.31 30.68 6.85
N SER A 51 16.52 31.71 7.14
CA SER A 51 16.32 32.17 8.51
C SER A 51 15.66 31.08 9.37
N ASP A 52 15.85 31.14 10.69
CA ASP A 52 15.24 30.17 11.61
C ASP A 52 13.71 30.16 11.50
N ALA A 53 13.09 31.32 11.31
CA ALA A 53 11.64 31.44 11.11
C ALA A 53 11.19 30.76 9.80
N THR A 54 11.95 30.93 8.72
CA THR A 54 11.65 30.27 7.43
C THR A 54 11.86 28.76 7.50
N ALA A 55 12.89 28.30 8.21
CA ALA A 55 13.16 26.89 8.43
C ALA A 55 12.01 26.19 9.17
N GLU A 56 11.52 26.79 10.27
CA GLU A 56 10.36 26.25 11.00
C GLU A 56 9.10 26.26 10.14
N LEU A 57 8.90 27.32 9.36
CA LEU A 57 7.77 27.39 8.43
C LEU A 57 7.84 26.25 7.41
N ILE A 58 8.98 26.02 6.73
CA ILE A 58 9.14 24.95 5.75
C ILE A 58 8.84 23.56 6.37
N LEU A 59 9.34 23.30 7.57
CA LEU A 59 9.07 22.04 8.27
C LEU A 59 7.58 21.87 8.57
N LEU A 60 6.91 22.95 8.99
CA LEU A 60 5.47 22.93 9.27
C LEU A 60 4.65 22.75 7.98
N LEU A 61 4.97 23.49 6.92
CA LEU A 61 4.30 23.44 5.61
C LEU A 61 4.31 22.03 5.01
N THR A 62 5.43 21.31 5.18
CA THR A 62 5.63 19.97 4.65
C THR A 62 5.11 18.87 5.58
N GLY A 63 4.78 19.21 6.82
CA GLY A 63 4.44 18.24 7.86
C GLY A 63 5.63 17.39 8.32
N THR A 64 6.86 17.84 8.06
CA THR A 64 8.06 17.06 8.41
C THR A 64 8.30 17.10 9.91
N THR A 65 8.41 15.91 10.51
CA THR A 65 8.65 15.77 11.95
C THR A 65 10.14 15.76 12.28
N GLU A 66 10.51 16.11 13.51
CA GLU A 66 11.89 15.93 13.98
C GLU A 66 12.34 14.47 13.91
N GLY A 67 11.44 13.55 14.27
CA GLY A 67 11.72 12.13 14.21
C GLY A 67 12.10 11.69 12.80
N GLU A 68 11.37 12.15 11.78
CA GLU A 68 11.67 11.87 10.36
C GLU A 68 13.07 12.37 9.95
N LEU A 69 13.46 13.58 10.39
CA LEU A 69 14.81 14.10 10.14
C LEU A 69 15.88 13.29 10.89
N ARG A 70 15.64 12.89 12.14
CA ARG A 70 16.58 12.05 12.91
C ARG A 70 16.77 10.70 12.24
N THR A 71 15.66 10.06 11.81
CA THR A 71 15.69 8.83 11.00
C THR A 71 16.51 9.02 9.74
N MET A 72 16.37 10.16 9.05
CA MET A 72 17.17 10.46 7.88
C MET A 72 18.68 10.46 8.15
N TYR A 73 19.14 11.13 9.21
CA TYR A 73 20.58 11.19 9.52
C TYR A 73 21.15 9.85 9.97
N ILE A 74 20.43 9.16 10.84
CA ILE A 74 20.91 7.95 11.50
C ILE A 74 20.91 6.74 10.56
N ASP A 75 19.93 6.66 9.65
CA ASP A 75 19.84 5.60 8.63
C ASP A 75 20.42 6.05 7.26
N THR A 76 21.10 7.20 7.21
CA THR A 76 21.74 7.77 6.00
C THR A 76 20.78 7.84 4.80
N LEU A 77 19.52 8.21 5.05
CA LEU A 77 18.48 8.28 4.03
C LEU A 77 18.58 9.58 3.21
N PRO A 78 18.16 9.58 1.93
CA PRO A 78 17.99 10.83 1.17
C PRO A 78 16.98 11.74 1.86
N ARG A 79 16.98 13.06 1.57
CA ARG A 79 16.00 13.98 2.18
C ARG A 79 14.55 13.50 1.92
N PRO A 80 13.61 13.67 2.87
CA PRO A 80 12.19 13.42 2.59
C PRO A 80 11.77 14.15 1.31
N PRO A 81 11.19 13.47 0.30
CA PRO A 81 11.00 14.08 -1.02
C PRO A 81 10.12 15.33 -0.99
N LEU A 82 9.05 15.33 -0.19
CA LEU A 82 8.18 16.50 -0.07
C LEU A 82 8.90 17.70 0.57
N LEU A 83 9.82 17.45 1.51
CA LEU A 83 10.67 18.49 2.10
C LEU A 83 11.66 19.04 1.09
N ALA A 84 12.33 18.16 0.35
CA ALA A 84 13.29 18.57 -0.67
C ALA A 84 12.64 19.37 -1.82
N ASP A 85 11.40 19.04 -2.21
CA ASP A 85 10.65 19.84 -3.19
C ASP A 85 10.37 21.25 -2.66
N CYS A 86 9.86 21.35 -1.43
CA CYS A 86 9.55 22.62 -0.77
C CYS A 86 10.79 23.50 -0.62
N ILE A 87 11.92 22.94 -0.13
CA ILE A 87 13.21 23.64 -0.02
C ILE A 87 13.63 24.22 -1.37
N LYS A 88 13.58 23.42 -2.44
CA LYS A 88 13.96 23.86 -3.79
C LYS A 88 13.08 25.01 -4.26
N ARG A 89 11.75 24.90 -4.11
CA ARG A 89 10.79 25.92 -4.56
C ARG A 89 10.91 27.22 -3.76
N MET A 90 11.01 27.13 -2.44
CA MET A 90 11.22 28.29 -1.56
C MET A 90 12.55 28.99 -1.85
N ARG A 91 13.61 28.21 -2.15
CA ARG A 91 14.90 28.79 -2.52
C ARG A 91 14.84 29.54 -3.86
N LEU A 92 14.17 28.96 -4.86
CA LEU A 92 13.96 29.62 -6.16
C LEU A 92 13.16 30.93 -6.01
N SER A 93 12.11 30.93 -5.17
CA SER A 93 11.37 32.16 -4.86
C SER A 93 12.26 33.24 -4.23
N GLN A 94 13.05 32.90 -3.20
CA GLN A 94 13.98 33.84 -2.58
C GLN A 94 15.03 34.36 -3.57
N GLN A 95 15.52 33.50 -4.47
CA GLN A 95 16.46 33.90 -5.52
C GLN A 95 15.84 34.89 -6.50
N VAL A 96 14.59 34.66 -6.92
CA VAL A 96 13.86 35.57 -7.81
C VAL A 96 13.57 36.91 -7.14
N GLU A 97 13.16 36.91 -5.88
CA GLU A 97 12.95 38.15 -5.10
C GLU A 97 14.26 38.93 -4.91
N TYR A 98 15.34 38.23 -4.54
CA TYR A 98 16.65 38.83 -4.41
C TYR A 98 17.13 39.41 -5.74
N PHE A 99 17.03 38.64 -6.84
CA PHE A 99 17.34 39.08 -8.19
C PHE A 99 16.56 40.36 -8.55
N SER A 100 15.24 40.35 -8.38
CA SER A 100 14.41 41.50 -8.69
C SER A 100 14.83 42.74 -7.89
N SER A 101 15.11 42.58 -6.59
CA SER A 101 15.59 43.68 -5.73
C SER A 101 16.95 44.23 -6.19
N GLN A 102 17.91 43.36 -6.53
CA GLN A 102 19.25 43.76 -6.96
C GLN A 102 19.23 44.42 -8.34
N MET A 103 18.41 43.92 -9.26
CA MET A 103 18.21 44.52 -10.57
C MET A 103 17.60 45.93 -10.50
N HIS A 104 16.62 46.16 -9.61
CA HIS A 104 16.10 47.52 -9.35
C HIS A 104 17.17 48.47 -8.79
N LYS A 105 18.11 47.95 -7.99
CA LYS A 105 19.27 48.71 -7.48
C LYS A 105 20.35 48.93 -8.55
N GLY A 106 20.21 48.35 -9.74
CA GLY A 106 21.20 48.43 -10.82
C GLY A 106 22.40 47.50 -10.63
N VAL A 107 22.30 46.49 -9.75
CA VAL A 107 23.35 45.48 -9.56
C VAL A 107 23.09 44.33 -10.54
N TYR A 108 23.83 44.33 -11.67
CA TYR A 108 23.62 43.36 -12.75
C TYR A 108 24.87 42.57 -13.16
N ALA A 109 26.07 43.06 -12.80
CA ALA A 109 27.35 42.51 -13.24
C ALA A 109 27.81 41.32 -12.38
N THR A 110 27.05 40.23 -12.38
CA THR A 110 27.41 38.97 -11.70
C THR A 110 26.90 37.76 -12.49
N SER A 111 27.69 36.69 -12.52
CA SER A 111 27.31 35.43 -13.17
C SER A 111 26.11 34.75 -12.50
N ASP A 112 25.87 35.02 -11.21
CA ASP A 112 24.78 34.39 -10.45
C ASP A 112 23.39 34.76 -10.96
N PHE A 113 23.28 35.92 -11.63
CA PHE A 113 22.03 36.43 -12.19
C PHE A 113 21.78 36.00 -13.63
N ALA A 114 22.78 35.40 -14.29
CA ALA A 114 22.70 35.01 -15.68
C ALA A 114 21.51 34.09 -16.00
N PRO A 115 21.18 33.04 -15.20
CA PRO A 115 20.04 32.18 -15.51
C PRO A 115 18.72 32.95 -15.61
N MET A 116 18.48 33.91 -14.72
CA MET A 116 17.28 34.75 -14.72
C MET A 116 17.32 35.84 -15.80
N GLN A 117 18.48 36.45 -16.04
CA GLN A 117 18.67 37.40 -17.14
C GLN A 117 18.39 36.76 -18.50
N LEU A 118 18.95 35.57 -18.76
CA LEU A 118 18.77 34.84 -20.02
C LEU A 118 17.30 34.46 -20.27
N GLU A 119 16.57 34.11 -19.21
CA GLU A 119 15.16 33.76 -19.29
C GLU A 119 14.28 34.99 -19.59
N LEU A 120 14.58 36.13 -18.97
CA LEU A 120 13.75 37.34 -19.02
C LEU A 120 14.06 38.27 -20.19
N LEU A 121 15.31 38.33 -20.67
CA LEU A 121 15.72 39.22 -21.76
C LEU A 121 14.82 39.10 -23.00
N PRO A 122 14.53 37.89 -23.52
CA PRO A 122 13.68 37.74 -24.70
C PRO A 122 12.20 38.05 -24.46
N GLN A 123 11.79 38.19 -23.20
CA GLN A 123 10.41 38.51 -22.80
C GLN A 123 10.18 40.02 -22.60
N LEU A 124 11.24 40.83 -22.68
CA LEU A 124 11.13 42.28 -22.50
C LEU A 124 10.36 42.93 -23.65
N PRO A 125 9.43 43.86 -23.36
CA PRO A 125 8.86 44.73 -24.38
C PRO A 125 9.97 45.50 -25.11
N GLY A 126 9.98 45.44 -26.43
CA GLY A 126 11.04 46.04 -27.26
C GLY A 126 12.18 45.09 -27.64
N TRP A 127 12.17 43.84 -27.16
CA TRP A 127 13.09 42.82 -27.67
C TRP A 127 12.84 42.57 -29.17
N PRO A 128 13.90 42.41 -30.01
CA PRO A 128 13.71 42.28 -31.45
C PRO A 128 12.86 41.07 -31.84
N THR A 129 11.80 41.30 -32.63
CA THR A 129 10.88 40.25 -33.07
C THR A 129 11.59 39.22 -33.94
N GLY A 130 11.53 37.95 -33.55
CA GLY A 130 12.15 36.86 -34.30
C GLY A 130 13.66 36.71 -34.10
N GLN A 131 14.20 37.31 -33.04
CA GLN A 131 15.61 37.16 -32.63
C GLN A 131 15.70 36.39 -31.32
N GLY A 132 16.42 35.25 -31.34
CA GLY A 132 16.72 34.46 -30.15
C GLY A 132 18.04 34.85 -29.51
N LEU A 133 18.21 34.51 -28.24
CA LEU A 133 19.47 34.66 -27.52
C LEU A 133 20.19 33.31 -27.48
N ARG A 134 21.42 33.23 -27.99
CA ARG A 134 22.21 31.99 -28.03
C ARG A 134 23.42 32.13 -27.13
N VAL A 135 23.53 31.25 -26.15
CA VAL A 135 24.74 31.13 -25.32
C VAL A 135 25.65 30.08 -25.94
N VAL A 136 26.89 30.45 -26.26
CA VAL A 136 27.89 29.56 -26.90
C VAL A 136 29.02 29.26 -25.92
N ASP A 137 29.26 27.99 -25.65
CA ASP A 137 30.42 27.48 -24.90
C ASP A 137 31.49 27.02 -25.90
N ILE A 138 32.35 27.96 -26.29
CA ILE A 138 33.38 27.76 -27.32
C ILE A 138 34.33 26.59 -26.96
N PRO A 139 34.85 26.46 -25.72
CA PRO A 139 35.66 25.31 -25.33
C PRO A 139 34.98 23.94 -25.47
N ARG A 140 33.67 23.87 -25.24
CA ARG A 140 32.91 22.59 -25.29
C ARG A 140 32.20 22.35 -26.63
N GLY A 141 32.18 23.35 -27.52
CA GLY A 141 31.45 23.29 -28.78
C GLY A 141 29.93 23.16 -28.61
N THR A 142 29.39 23.55 -27.46
CA THR A 142 27.95 23.44 -27.13
C THR A 142 27.28 24.80 -27.14
N PHE A 143 25.97 24.85 -27.44
CA PHE A 143 25.19 26.08 -27.34
C PHE A 143 23.82 25.82 -26.71
N LYS A 144 23.20 26.88 -26.17
CA LYS A 144 21.82 26.87 -25.68
C LYS A 144 21.08 28.11 -26.14
N ASP A 145 19.90 27.91 -26.72
CA ASP A 145 19.03 28.99 -27.22
C ASP A 145 17.96 29.36 -26.17
N PHE A 146 17.64 30.65 -26.08
CA PHE A 146 16.63 31.25 -25.20
C PHE A 146 15.71 32.17 -26.01
N GLY A 147 14.42 32.20 -25.66
CA GLY A 147 13.44 33.07 -26.31
C GLY A 147 12.98 32.63 -27.71
N VAL A 148 13.29 31.40 -28.12
CA VAL A 148 12.95 30.87 -29.45
C VAL A 148 12.31 29.49 -29.38
N SER A 149 11.21 29.31 -30.12
CA SER A 149 10.59 28.00 -30.31
C SER A 149 11.42 27.15 -31.30
N PRO A 150 11.57 25.83 -31.08
CA PRO A 150 12.35 24.94 -31.96
C PRO A 150 11.87 24.91 -33.42
N GLU A 151 10.62 25.31 -33.66
CA GLU A 151 9.90 25.13 -34.92
C GLU A 151 10.10 26.27 -35.95
N ARG A 152 10.82 27.34 -35.61
CA ARG A 152 11.00 28.51 -36.51
C ARG A 152 12.48 28.88 -36.66
N ALA A 153 12.86 29.28 -37.88
CA ALA A 153 14.17 29.83 -38.15
C ALA A 153 14.22 31.29 -37.66
N TYR A 154 15.05 31.54 -36.66
CA TYR A 154 15.23 32.86 -36.04
C TYR A 154 16.67 33.34 -36.20
N SER A 155 16.88 34.66 -36.30
CA SER A 155 18.21 35.25 -36.13
C SER A 155 18.66 35.06 -34.68
N ARG A 156 19.97 34.96 -34.43
CA ARG A 156 20.51 34.66 -33.09
C ARG A 156 21.51 35.73 -32.67
N THR A 157 21.32 36.28 -31.48
CA THR A 157 22.32 37.07 -30.78
C THR A 157 23.22 36.11 -30.01
N GLU A 158 24.46 35.94 -30.45
CA GLU A 158 25.39 35.02 -29.80
C GLU A 158 26.18 35.70 -28.67
N ILE A 159 26.15 35.08 -27.50
CA ILE A 159 26.90 35.52 -26.32
C ILE A 159 27.75 34.36 -25.84
N SER A 160 29.05 34.61 -25.65
CA SER A 160 29.95 33.56 -25.15
C SER A 160 29.72 33.27 -23.66
N GLN A 161 29.76 31.99 -23.29
CA GLN A 161 29.68 31.56 -21.88
C GLN A 161 30.81 32.19 -21.04
N ALA A 162 31.97 32.45 -21.63
CA ALA A 162 33.10 33.10 -20.95
C ALA A 162 32.77 34.52 -20.46
N ARG A 163 32.01 35.32 -21.26
CA ARG A 163 31.56 36.65 -20.85
C ARG A 163 30.47 36.58 -19.76
N ILE A 164 29.58 35.59 -19.86
CA ILE A 164 28.57 35.35 -18.82
C ILE A 164 29.23 35.01 -17.48
N ASN A 165 30.28 34.18 -17.49
CA ASN A 165 31.03 33.84 -16.29
C ASN A 165 31.75 35.05 -15.65
N LYS A 166 31.99 36.12 -16.42
CA LYS A 166 32.51 37.40 -15.90
C LYS A 166 31.42 38.38 -15.44
N GLY A 167 30.14 38.02 -15.57
CA GLY A 167 29.01 38.89 -15.25
C GLY A 167 28.66 39.92 -16.33
N GLU A 168 29.23 39.83 -17.52
CA GLU A 168 29.08 40.83 -18.60
C GLU A 168 27.88 40.54 -19.53
N LEU A 169 26.86 39.80 -19.07
CA LEU A 169 25.77 39.34 -19.94
C LEU A 169 24.98 40.52 -20.54
N LEU A 170 24.60 41.50 -19.73
CA LEU A 170 23.83 42.64 -20.22
C LEU A 170 24.66 43.52 -21.14
N ASP A 171 25.93 43.76 -20.80
CA ASP A 171 26.85 44.55 -21.64
C ASP A 171 27.07 43.86 -23.00
N ALA A 172 27.32 42.54 -22.99
CA ALA A 172 27.45 41.73 -24.20
C ALA A 172 26.18 41.71 -25.05
N THR A 173 25.01 41.71 -24.41
CA THR A 173 23.72 41.77 -25.11
C THR A 173 23.56 43.11 -25.80
N LEU A 174 23.87 44.21 -25.12
CA LEU A 174 23.77 45.57 -25.67
C LEU A 174 24.76 45.78 -26.82
N GLU A 175 26.01 45.30 -26.70
CA GLU A 175 27.02 45.36 -27.76
C GLU A 175 26.61 44.60 -29.03
N ALA A 176 25.79 43.56 -28.90
CA ALA A 176 25.34 42.72 -30.01
C ALA A 176 24.04 43.22 -30.68
N LEU A 177 23.43 44.29 -30.16
CA LEU A 177 22.21 44.91 -30.71
C LEU A 177 22.54 46.22 -31.44
N SER A 178 21.75 46.57 -32.45
CA SER A 178 21.87 47.88 -33.12
C SER A 178 21.40 49.02 -32.23
N ALA A 179 21.84 50.25 -32.49
CA ALA A 179 21.39 51.43 -31.75
C ALA A 179 19.86 51.59 -31.73
N THR A 180 19.19 51.28 -32.85
CA THR A 180 17.72 51.29 -32.96
C THR A 180 17.05 50.20 -32.12
N GLN A 181 17.66 49.02 -32.02
CA GLN A 181 17.18 47.93 -31.17
C GLN A 181 17.38 48.24 -29.70
N ILE A 182 18.51 48.86 -29.33
CA ILE A 182 18.78 49.31 -27.95
C ILE A 182 17.75 50.36 -27.54
N GLU A 183 17.50 51.37 -28.37
CA GLU A 183 16.50 52.41 -28.07
C GLU A 183 15.09 51.82 -27.94
N ALA A 184 14.71 50.86 -28.80
CA ALA A 184 13.43 50.15 -28.68
C ALA A 184 13.33 49.33 -27.38
N LEU A 185 14.41 48.64 -26.99
CA LEU A 185 14.47 47.82 -25.77
C LEU A 185 14.44 48.68 -24.50
N LEU A 186 15.16 49.81 -24.50
CA LEU A 186 15.23 50.74 -23.37
C LEU A 186 14.01 51.68 -23.32
N GLY A 187 13.34 51.93 -24.43
CA GLY A 187 12.20 52.86 -24.53
C GLY A 187 12.56 54.34 -24.35
N GLU A 188 13.85 54.64 -24.20
CA GLU A 188 14.43 55.97 -24.08
C GLU A 188 15.83 55.99 -24.70
N SER A 189 16.24 57.15 -25.19
CA SER A 189 17.58 57.34 -25.76
C SER A 189 18.58 57.61 -24.64
N VAL A 190 19.44 56.62 -24.37
CA VAL A 190 20.46 56.66 -23.30
C VAL A 190 21.84 56.49 -23.92
N THR A 191 22.77 57.39 -23.59
CA THR A 191 24.15 57.35 -24.09
C THR A 191 25.08 56.62 -23.12
N GLY A 192 25.92 55.74 -23.67
CA GLY A 192 26.94 54.98 -22.93
C GLY A 192 26.46 53.61 -22.44
N THR A 193 27.24 52.57 -22.74
CA THR A 193 26.89 51.15 -22.49
C THR A 193 26.55 50.87 -21.03
N GLN A 194 27.28 51.48 -20.08
CA GLN A 194 27.04 51.29 -18.65
C GLN A 194 25.70 51.90 -18.20
N ALA A 195 25.34 53.09 -18.70
CA ALA A 195 24.06 53.71 -18.40
C ALA A 195 22.90 52.93 -19.03
N GLN A 196 23.08 52.45 -20.26
CA GLN A 196 22.15 51.57 -20.95
C GLN A 196 21.92 50.25 -20.17
N ALA A 197 22.99 49.62 -19.69
CA ALA A 197 22.92 48.39 -18.91
C ALA A 197 22.20 48.58 -17.56
N LEU A 198 22.36 49.73 -16.91
CA LEU A 198 21.62 50.08 -15.69
C LEU A 198 20.10 50.20 -15.93
N VAL A 199 19.70 50.84 -17.04
CA VAL A 199 18.28 50.94 -17.41
C VAL A 199 17.71 49.57 -17.77
N LEU A 200 18.46 48.77 -18.53
CA LEU A 200 18.08 47.41 -18.88
C LEU A 200 17.93 46.54 -17.63
N ALA A 201 18.86 46.62 -16.68
CA ALA A 201 18.79 45.93 -15.40
C ALA A 201 17.51 46.30 -14.64
N ARG A 202 17.18 47.58 -14.51
CA ARG A 202 15.94 48.02 -13.84
C ARG A 202 14.69 47.47 -14.51
N LYS A 203 14.63 47.48 -15.85
CA LYS A 203 13.54 46.87 -16.61
C LYS A 203 13.41 45.37 -16.35
N LEU A 204 14.52 44.64 -16.32
CA LEU A 204 14.53 43.22 -15.95
C LEU A 204 14.05 43.02 -14.51
N GLY A 205 14.44 43.91 -13.59
CA GLY A 205 13.96 43.88 -12.20
C GLY A 205 12.44 44.04 -12.11
N SER A 206 11.88 45.00 -12.84
CA SER A 206 10.44 45.26 -12.91
C SER A 206 9.68 44.10 -13.56
N LEU A 207 10.20 43.56 -14.67
CA LEU A 207 9.62 42.39 -15.31
C LEU A 207 9.65 41.18 -14.37
N ALA A 208 10.78 40.90 -13.73
CA ALA A 208 10.93 39.81 -12.78
C ALA A 208 9.96 39.93 -11.60
N HIS A 209 9.69 41.15 -11.12
CA HIS A 209 8.69 41.39 -10.08
C HIS A 209 7.27 41.11 -10.57
N ALA A 210 6.92 41.55 -11.78
CA ALA A 210 5.61 41.30 -12.36
C ALA A 210 5.40 39.82 -12.76
N SER A 211 6.47 39.09 -13.06
CA SER A 211 6.44 37.71 -13.57
C SER A 211 6.98 36.66 -12.60
N GLN A 212 7.05 36.97 -11.29
CA GLN A 212 7.66 36.09 -10.28
C GLN A 212 7.16 34.64 -10.36
N ARG A 213 5.84 34.45 -10.49
CA ARG A 213 5.21 33.11 -10.54
C ARG A 213 5.66 32.30 -11.77
N THR A 214 5.63 32.92 -12.95
CA THR A 214 6.03 32.26 -14.20
C THR A 214 7.54 32.01 -14.24
N LEU A 215 8.34 32.94 -13.73
CA LEU A 215 9.79 32.81 -13.65
C LEU A 215 10.22 31.68 -12.70
N VAL A 216 9.64 31.59 -11.50
CA VAL A 216 9.92 30.47 -10.58
C VAL A 216 9.52 29.14 -11.22
N SER A 217 8.38 29.09 -11.91
CA SER A 217 7.93 27.88 -12.61
C SER A 217 8.92 27.45 -13.70
N SER A 218 9.42 28.38 -14.54
CA SER A 218 10.34 28.03 -15.62
C SER A 218 11.70 27.57 -15.12
N LEU A 219 12.24 28.24 -14.09
CA LEU A 219 13.49 27.86 -13.42
C LEU A 219 13.37 26.52 -12.68
N TYR A 220 12.18 26.16 -12.21
CA TYR A 220 11.96 24.87 -11.58
C TYR A 220 11.99 23.72 -12.59
N THR A 221 11.49 23.93 -13.81
CA THR A 221 11.33 22.92 -14.87
C THR A 221 12.58 22.62 -15.69
N VAL A 222 13.77 23.14 -15.33
CA VAL A 222 15.02 22.97 -16.09
C VAL A 222 15.17 21.53 -16.60
N GLU A 223 15.11 21.39 -17.93
CA GLU A 223 15.08 20.11 -18.63
C GLU A 223 16.36 19.31 -18.33
N LYS A 224 16.22 18.30 -17.49
CA LYS A 224 17.19 17.21 -17.41
C LYS A 224 16.63 16.07 -18.25
N ALA A 225 17.46 15.48 -19.12
CA ALA A 225 17.09 14.26 -19.82
C ALA A 225 16.74 13.19 -18.78
N LEU A 226 15.46 12.83 -18.68
CA LEU A 226 14.98 11.83 -17.75
C LEU A 226 15.27 10.43 -18.31
N GLU A 227 15.77 9.56 -17.44
CA GLU A 227 15.84 8.13 -17.71
C GLU A 227 14.45 7.59 -18.12
N PRO A 228 14.37 6.56 -18.99
CA PRO A 228 13.08 6.11 -19.54
C PRO A 228 12.04 5.74 -18.49
N ALA A 229 12.44 5.10 -17.38
CA ALA A 229 11.56 4.77 -16.27
C ALA A 229 10.94 6.02 -15.62
N LEU A 230 11.78 7.01 -15.27
CA LEU A 230 11.33 8.29 -14.68
C LEU A 230 10.41 9.05 -15.66
N LYS A 231 10.75 9.05 -16.95
CA LYS A 231 9.94 9.66 -18.00
C LYS A 231 8.56 9.00 -18.10
N ASN A 232 8.48 7.67 -17.99
CA ASN A 232 7.21 6.95 -18.07
C ASN A 232 6.31 7.21 -16.85
N ILE A 233 6.88 7.30 -15.63
CA ILE A 233 6.11 7.73 -14.45
C ILE A 233 5.67 9.18 -14.61
N SER A 234 6.57 10.08 -15.01
CA SER A 234 6.27 11.50 -15.21
C SER A 234 5.15 11.73 -16.24
N LYS A 235 5.07 10.92 -17.31
CA LYS A 235 3.95 10.97 -18.26
C LYS A 235 2.60 10.63 -17.62
N GLN A 236 2.57 9.66 -16.71
CA GLN A 236 1.33 9.27 -16.01
C GLN A 236 1.00 10.23 -14.87
N PHE A 237 2.03 10.82 -14.24
CA PHE A 237 1.93 11.71 -13.09
C PHE A 237 2.76 12.99 -13.30
N PRO A 238 2.33 13.91 -14.18
CA PRO A 238 3.13 15.07 -14.60
C PRO A 238 3.42 16.08 -13.48
N GLY A 239 2.63 16.05 -12.40
CA GLY A 239 2.81 16.94 -11.26
C GLY A 239 3.92 16.54 -10.29
N LEU A 240 4.45 15.31 -10.39
CA LEU A 240 5.40 14.77 -9.40
C LEU A 240 6.83 15.29 -9.64
N PRO A 241 7.52 15.73 -8.57
CA PRO A 241 8.89 16.23 -8.67
C PRO A 241 9.90 15.09 -8.81
N LEU A 242 11.07 15.38 -9.38
CA LEU A 242 12.10 14.38 -9.71
C LEU A 242 12.49 13.50 -8.52
N ASN A 243 12.65 14.08 -7.34
CA ASN A 243 13.00 13.36 -6.12
C ASN A 243 11.92 12.36 -5.66
N VAL A 244 10.63 12.62 -5.92
CA VAL A 244 9.57 11.63 -5.69
C VAL A 244 9.66 10.52 -6.74
N LEU A 245 9.91 10.85 -8.01
CA LEU A 245 10.07 9.87 -9.07
C LEU A 245 11.26 8.93 -8.79
N GLU A 246 12.40 9.48 -8.35
CA GLU A 246 13.59 8.73 -7.97
C GLU A 246 13.32 7.81 -6.77
N GLU A 247 12.58 8.28 -5.77
CA GLU A 247 12.22 7.44 -4.62
C GLU A 247 11.31 6.27 -5.03
N LEU A 248 10.29 6.51 -5.85
CA LEU A 248 9.41 5.45 -6.38
C LEU A 248 10.21 4.40 -7.16
N VAL A 249 11.07 4.84 -8.09
CA VAL A 249 11.90 3.92 -8.91
C VAL A 249 12.86 3.10 -8.03
N SER A 250 13.43 3.69 -6.98
CA SER A 250 14.37 2.99 -6.10
C SER A 250 13.77 1.83 -5.29
N HIS A 251 12.43 1.74 -5.23
CA HIS A 251 11.69 0.69 -4.53
C HIS A 251 10.94 -0.27 -5.48
N LEU A 252 11.17 -0.16 -6.79
CA LEU A 252 10.68 -1.12 -7.77
C LEU A 252 11.59 -2.36 -7.78
N THR A 253 10.99 -3.52 -8.00
CA THR A 253 11.72 -4.75 -8.33
C THR A 253 12.36 -4.63 -9.71
N GLN A 254 13.33 -5.47 -10.02
CA GLN A 254 14.00 -5.44 -11.33
C GLN A 254 13.05 -5.72 -12.50
N ASP A 255 12.11 -6.65 -12.32
CA ASP A 255 11.09 -6.99 -13.32
C ASP A 255 10.12 -5.82 -13.54
N GLU A 256 9.67 -5.18 -12.46
CA GLU A 256 8.82 -4.00 -12.51
C GLU A 256 9.55 -2.82 -13.18
N LEU A 257 10.82 -2.60 -12.87
CA LEU A 257 11.64 -1.55 -13.48
C LEU A 257 11.82 -1.81 -14.97
N THR A 258 12.06 -3.06 -15.37
CA THR A 258 12.19 -3.45 -16.78
C THR A 258 10.87 -3.26 -17.53
N ALA A 259 9.75 -3.70 -16.94
CA ALA A 259 8.41 -3.51 -17.51
C ALA A 259 8.05 -2.01 -17.63
N LEU A 260 8.40 -1.20 -16.64
CA LEU A 260 8.21 0.24 -16.66
C LEU A 260 9.08 0.91 -17.73
N THR A 261 10.35 0.51 -17.85
CA THR A 261 11.32 1.09 -18.79
C THR A 261 10.95 0.81 -20.24
N TYR A 262 10.71 -0.47 -20.58
CA TYR A 262 10.56 -0.90 -21.97
C TYR A 262 9.10 -1.01 -22.43
N ARG A 263 8.14 -1.20 -21.51
CA ARG A 263 6.70 -1.37 -21.84
C ARG A 263 5.83 -0.25 -21.30
N ALA A 264 6.42 0.76 -20.66
CA ALA A 264 5.70 1.84 -19.96
C ALA A 264 4.64 1.33 -18.97
N HIS A 265 4.86 0.12 -18.42
CA HIS A 265 3.92 -0.52 -17.53
C HIS A 265 4.25 -0.18 -16.08
N MET A 266 3.34 0.55 -15.43
CA MET A 266 3.50 0.94 -14.03
C MET A 266 2.87 -0.12 -13.11
N PRO A 267 3.61 -0.68 -12.14
CA PRO A 267 3.06 -1.59 -11.14
C PRO A 267 1.97 -0.92 -10.32
N LEU A 268 0.91 -1.66 -9.96
CA LEU A 268 -0.24 -1.07 -9.28
C LEU A 268 0.12 -0.46 -7.92
N ARG A 269 1.00 -1.12 -7.15
CA ARG A 269 1.50 -0.59 -5.86
C ARG A 269 2.22 0.76 -6.01
N ALA A 270 3.01 0.92 -7.07
CA ALA A 270 3.71 2.18 -7.35
C ALA A 270 2.77 3.26 -7.86
N ALA A 271 1.76 2.89 -8.66
CA ALA A 271 0.74 3.82 -9.14
C ALA A 271 -0.12 4.35 -7.98
N GLU A 272 -0.48 3.50 -7.03
CA GLU A 272 -1.18 3.89 -5.79
C GLU A 272 -0.31 4.81 -4.93
N GLU A 273 0.96 4.47 -4.71
CA GLU A 273 1.92 5.32 -3.99
C GLU A 273 2.06 6.71 -4.63
N ALA A 274 2.17 6.75 -5.97
CA ALA A 274 2.28 7.99 -6.74
C ALA A 274 1.03 8.88 -6.62
N ARG A 275 -0.18 8.31 -6.56
CA ARG A 275 -1.43 9.07 -6.32
C ARG A 275 -1.43 9.72 -4.94
N ILE A 276 -0.98 9.00 -3.91
CA ILE A 276 -0.88 9.53 -2.54
C ILE A 276 0.14 10.67 -2.50
N TYR A 277 1.29 10.50 -3.15
CA TYR A 277 2.27 11.57 -3.28
C TYR A 277 1.70 12.80 -4.00
N ALA A 278 1.00 12.61 -5.12
CA ALA A 278 0.40 13.70 -5.87
C ALA A 278 -0.61 14.48 -5.03
N GLN A 279 -1.41 13.78 -4.22
CA GLN A 279 -2.37 14.40 -3.31
C GLN A 279 -1.68 15.20 -2.20
N ARG A 280 -0.69 14.62 -1.51
CA ARG A 280 0.07 15.31 -0.45
C ARG A 280 0.81 16.53 -1.00
N LEU A 281 1.37 16.40 -2.21
CA LEU A 281 2.05 17.49 -2.90
C LEU A 281 1.11 18.63 -3.28
N ARG A 282 -0.10 18.33 -3.77
CA ARG A 282 -1.12 19.35 -4.05
C ARG A 282 -1.45 20.16 -2.80
N LEU A 283 -1.58 19.50 -1.65
CA LEU A 283 -1.79 20.19 -0.37
C LEU A 283 -0.56 21.03 0.04
N ASN A 284 0.66 20.49 -0.03
CA ASN A 284 1.88 21.24 0.29
C ASN A 284 1.97 22.51 -0.55
N ARG A 285 1.82 22.40 -1.87
CA ARG A 285 1.90 23.53 -2.80
C ARG A 285 0.80 24.56 -2.57
N ALA A 286 -0.41 24.12 -2.19
CA ALA A 286 -1.48 25.04 -1.81
C ALA A 286 -1.10 25.85 -0.56
N ILE A 287 -0.51 25.23 0.47
CA ILE A 287 -0.12 25.93 1.69
C ILE A 287 1.13 26.80 1.46
N GLU A 288 2.12 26.30 0.70
CA GLU A 288 3.30 27.07 0.25
C GLU A 288 2.89 28.36 -0.46
N GLY A 289 1.91 28.30 -1.37
CA GLY A 289 1.43 29.46 -2.10
C GLY A 289 0.59 30.45 -1.28
N ILE A 290 0.17 30.09 -0.07
CA ILE A 290 -0.37 31.03 0.93
C ILE A 290 0.78 31.76 1.61
N ALA A 291 1.85 31.05 1.97
CA ALA A 291 3.01 31.61 2.63
C ALA A 291 3.87 32.48 1.70
N CYS A 292 3.91 32.16 0.40
CA CYS A 292 4.77 32.79 -0.58
C CYS A 292 3.99 33.12 -1.86
N GLU A 293 3.87 34.41 -2.19
CA GLU A 293 3.10 34.89 -3.34
C GLU A 293 3.65 34.36 -4.68
N ALA A 294 4.98 34.25 -4.82
CA ALA A 294 5.62 33.71 -6.02
C ALA A 294 5.26 32.22 -6.27
N LEU A 295 4.78 31.51 -5.24
CA LEU A 295 4.33 30.12 -5.32
C LEU A 295 2.80 29.98 -5.34
N SER A 296 2.07 31.09 -5.34
CA SER A 296 0.60 31.11 -5.24
C SER A 296 -0.08 30.42 -6.43
N SER A 297 -1.17 29.72 -6.12
CA SER A 297 -1.99 28.96 -7.06
C SER A 297 -3.48 29.13 -6.76
N ALA A 298 -4.35 28.67 -7.66
CA ALA A 298 -5.80 28.66 -7.42
C ALA A 298 -6.20 27.87 -6.16
N ASP A 299 -5.52 26.74 -5.90
CA ASP A 299 -5.70 25.97 -4.66
C ASP A 299 -5.27 26.79 -3.44
N SER A 300 -4.17 27.54 -3.54
CA SER A 300 -3.68 28.41 -2.45
C SER A 300 -4.70 29.48 -2.08
N GLN A 301 -5.28 30.15 -3.09
CA GLN A 301 -6.31 31.17 -2.89
C GLN A 301 -7.60 30.57 -2.29
N THR A 302 -8.03 29.42 -2.80
CA THR A 302 -9.20 28.70 -2.30
C THR A 302 -9.01 28.28 -0.84
N LEU A 303 -7.83 27.74 -0.51
CA LEU A 303 -7.51 27.33 0.84
C LEU A 303 -7.38 28.52 1.79
N ALA A 304 -6.73 29.61 1.37
CA ALA A 304 -6.64 30.83 2.16
C ALA A 304 -8.03 31.38 2.50
N TRP A 305 -8.91 31.50 1.51
CA TRP A 305 -10.30 31.96 1.72
C TRP A 305 -11.04 31.12 2.76
N LYS A 306 -10.91 29.79 2.70
CA LYS A 306 -11.57 28.87 3.65
C LYS A 306 -10.94 28.88 5.05
N THR A 307 -9.72 29.39 5.19
CA THR A 307 -8.94 29.34 6.44
C THR A 307 -8.97 30.66 7.21
N ILE A 308 -9.02 31.80 6.51
CA ILE A 308 -8.88 33.15 7.11
C ILE A 308 -9.84 33.39 8.29
N ALA A 309 -11.11 32.99 8.17
CA ALA A 309 -12.10 33.18 9.23
C ALA A 309 -11.88 32.33 10.49
N GLN A 310 -10.98 31.34 10.41
CA GLN A 310 -10.63 30.44 11.51
C GLN A 310 -9.41 30.93 12.30
N LEU A 311 -8.81 32.06 11.91
CA LEU A 311 -7.66 32.63 12.59
C LEU A 311 -8.01 33.00 14.05
N PRO A 312 -7.15 32.68 15.02
CA PRO A 312 -7.27 33.20 16.37
C PRO A 312 -7.28 34.74 16.34
N GLY A 313 -8.31 35.35 16.95
CA GLY A 313 -8.50 36.80 16.94
C GLY A 313 -9.29 37.34 15.73
N TRP A 314 -9.82 36.48 14.84
CA TRP A 314 -10.67 36.92 13.75
C TRP A 314 -11.92 37.67 14.26
N PRO A 315 -12.27 38.83 13.68
CA PRO A 315 -13.38 39.63 14.17
C PRO A 315 -14.72 38.92 13.94
N LYS A 316 -15.36 38.53 15.04
CA LYS A 316 -16.66 37.81 15.05
C LYS A 316 -17.81 38.61 14.42
N LYS A 317 -17.76 39.94 14.44
CA LYS A 317 -18.81 40.85 13.95
C LYS A 317 -18.53 41.43 12.57
N VAL A 318 -17.86 40.67 11.70
CA VAL A 318 -17.55 41.07 10.33
C VAL A 318 -18.05 40.01 9.35
N THR A 319 -18.87 40.45 8.39
CA THR A 319 -19.29 39.62 7.24
C THR A 319 -18.59 40.13 6.00
N ILE A 320 -17.89 39.27 5.25
CA ILE A 320 -17.24 39.64 3.99
C ILE A 320 -17.95 38.93 2.84
N SER A 321 -18.55 39.68 1.93
CA SER A 321 -19.23 39.15 0.74
C SER A 321 -18.47 39.52 -0.53
N VAL A 322 -18.14 38.52 -1.33
CA VAL A 322 -17.57 38.71 -2.67
C VAL A 322 -18.70 38.69 -3.68
N ARG A 323 -18.83 39.74 -4.49
CA ARG A 323 -19.89 39.90 -5.48
C ARG A 323 -19.31 40.10 -6.87
N SER A 324 -20.03 39.64 -7.89
CA SER A 324 -19.68 39.90 -9.29
C SER A 324 -19.97 41.36 -9.62
N SER A 325 -19.00 42.07 -10.22
CA SER A 325 -19.22 43.45 -10.65
C SER A 325 -20.18 43.56 -11.85
N LEU A 326 -20.43 42.46 -12.56
CA LEU A 326 -21.24 42.45 -13.78
C LEU A 326 -22.74 42.42 -13.47
N ASN A 327 -23.15 41.62 -12.49
CA ASN A 327 -24.55 41.35 -12.17
C ASN A 327 -24.88 41.48 -10.67
N ASN A 328 -23.92 41.85 -9.84
CA ASN A 328 -24.05 42.01 -8.38
C ASN A 328 -24.44 40.71 -7.61
N GLU A 329 -24.26 39.55 -8.26
CA GLU A 329 -24.51 38.25 -7.67
C GLU A 329 -23.43 37.90 -6.63
N GLN A 330 -23.83 37.29 -5.52
CA GLN A 330 -22.91 36.86 -4.47
C GLN A 330 -22.16 35.58 -4.91
N ILE A 331 -20.85 35.67 -5.03
CA ILE A 331 -19.95 34.57 -5.43
C ILE A 331 -19.59 33.73 -4.21
N SER A 332 -19.21 34.38 -3.10
CA SER A 332 -18.83 33.72 -1.86
C SER A 332 -19.01 34.67 -0.66
N VAL A 333 -19.11 34.09 0.54
CA VAL A 333 -19.28 34.86 1.78
C VAL A 333 -18.52 34.21 2.93
N ILE A 334 -17.94 35.06 3.79
CA ILE A 334 -17.53 34.72 5.14
C ILE A 334 -18.57 35.36 6.06
N GLU A 335 -19.38 34.54 6.73
CA GLU A 335 -20.44 35.00 7.62
C GLU A 335 -19.88 35.37 9.00
N GLY A 336 -20.31 36.52 9.52
CA GLY A 336 -20.08 36.92 10.92
C GLY A 336 -21.31 36.64 11.79
N GLU A 337 -21.18 36.86 13.09
CA GLU A 337 -22.26 36.73 14.08
C GLU A 337 -23.37 37.78 13.84
N THR A 338 -24.52 37.61 14.52
CA THR A 338 -25.64 38.54 14.43
C THR A 338 -25.23 39.98 14.79
N GLY A 339 -25.61 40.94 13.93
CA GLY A 339 -25.19 42.34 14.06
C GLY A 339 -23.83 42.67 13.44
N SER A 340 -23.31 41.81 12.55
CA SER A 340 -22.05 42.02 11.85
C SER A 340 -22.06 43.21 10.90
N SER A 341 -20.92 43.88 10.81
CA SER A 341 -20.65 44.91 9.80
C SER A 341 -20.28 44.24 8.47
N ARG A 342 -21.09 44.45 7.43
CA ARG A 342 -20.85 43.86 6.10
C ARG A 342 -19.77 44.63 5.33
N ARG A 343 -18.91 43.90 4.63
CA ARG A 343 -17.87 44.41 3.73
C ARG A 343 -18.08 43.77 2.36
N GLU A 344 -18.23 44.58 1.33
CA GLU A 344 -18.44 44.10 -0.05
C GLU A 344 -17.14 44.23 -0.84
N ILE A 345 -16.72 43.11 -1.46
CA ILE A 345 -15.59 43.06 -2.39
C ILE A 345 -16.15 42.69 -3.76
N PHE A 346 -15.85 43.47 -4.80
CA PHE A 346 -16.35 43.25 -6.14
C PHE A 346 -15.30 42.60 -7.03
N LYS A 347 -15.64 41.48 -7.68
CA LYS A 347 -14.78 40.84 -8.68
C LYS A 347 -15.01 41.49 -10.05
N LYS A 348 -13.97 42.14 -10.59
CA LYS A 348 -13.91 42.83 -11.90
C LYS A 348 -12.88 42.13 -12.81
N GLY A 349 -13.33 41.13 -13.58
CA GLY A 349 -12.42 40.30 -14.38
C GLY A 349 -11.42 39.56 -13.48
N GLU A 350 -10.12 39.83 -13.68
CA GLU A 350 -9.01 39.24 -12.92
C GLU A 350 -8.67 40.01 -11.62
N LEU A 351 -9.36 41.12 -11.34
CA LEU A 351 -9.11 41.96 -10.16
C LEU A 351 -10.27 41.90 -9.17
N TYR A 352 -9.95 42.08 -7.89
CA TYR A 352 -10.88 42.33 -6.80
C TYR A 352 -10.80 43.79 -6.38
N GLU A 353 -11.93 44.39 -6.08
CA GLU A 353 -12.04 45.80 -5.66
C GLU A 353 -12.75 45.89 -4.32
N PHE A 354 -12.14 46.61 -3.37
CA PHE A 354 -12.76 47.01 -2.12
C PHE A 354 -12.84 48.53 -2.05
N SER A 355 -14.06 49.05 -2.02
CA SER A 355 -14.36 50.46 -1.82
C SER A 355 -14.82 50.62 -0.38
N GLY A 356 -13.98 51.22 0.48
CA GLY A 356 -14.32 51.47 1.88
C GLY A 356 -15.60 52.31 2.03
N THR A 357 -16.16 52.39 3.24
CA THR A 357 -17.41 53.13 3.51
C THR A 357 -17.26 54.66 3.51
N SER A 358 -16.05 55.19 3.28
CA SER A 358 -15.74 56.63 3.22
C SER A 358 -14.84 56.91 2.03
N ALA A 359 -15.02 58.08 1.39
CA ALA A 359 -14.58 58.55 0.07
C ALA A 359 -13.06 58.50 -0.27
N GLY A 360 -12.36 57.41 0.05
CA GLY A 360 -11.01 57.10 -0.42
C GLY A 360 -11.04 56.39 -1.77
N GLN A 361 -9.88 56.34 -2.45
CA GLN A 361 -9.76 55.58 -3.69
C GLN A 361 -10.00 54.08 -3.43
N PRO A 362 -10.72 53.39 -4.34
CA PRO A 362 -10.94 51.96 -4.24
C PRO A 362 -9.61 51.20 -4.25
N PHE A 363 -9.47 50.25 -3.33
CA PHE A 363 -8.31 49.36 -3.32
C PHE A 363 -8.56 48.20 -4.27
N THR A 364 -7.70 48.05 -5.27
CA THR A 364 -7.77 46.96 -6.24
C THR A 364 -6.57 46.02 -6.09
N SER A 365 -6.82 44.72 -6.20
CA SER A 365 -5.77 43.70 -6.15
C SER A 365 -6.18 42.47 -6.95
N PRO A 366 -5.25 41.79 -7.66
CA PRO A 366 -5.53 40.45 -8.21
C PRO A 366 -5.68 39.39 -7.11
N ASP A 367 -5.28 39.70 -5.88
CA ASP A 367 -5.39 38.82 -4.72
C ASP A 367 -6.58 39.21 -3.84
N LEU A 368 -7.60 38.34 -3.80
CA LEU A 368 -8.78 38.49 -2.94
C LEU A 368 -8.39 38.67 -1.47
N THR A 369 -7.36 37.98 -1.00
CA THR A 369 -6.97 38.01 0.41
C THR A 369 -6.33 39.35 0.81
N ALA A 370 -5.72 40.06 -0.15
CA ALA A 370 -5.27 41.44 0.05
C ALA A 370 -6.46 42.41 0.22
N CYS A 371 -7.52 42.24 -0.58
CA CYS A 371 -8.75 43.03 -0.40
C CYS A 371 -9.44 42.72 0.93
N VAL A 372 -9.45 41.46 1.36
CA VAL A 372 -9.93 41.05 2.69
C VAL A 372 -9.14 41.74 3.78
N PHE A 373 -7.81 41.67 3.74
CA PHE A 373 -6.93 42.32 4.72
C PHE A 373 -7.15 43.84 4.76
N LYS A 374 -7.31 44.48 3.59
CA LYS A 374 -7.58 45.92 3.49
C LYS A 374 -8.97 46.31 3.99
N SER A 375 -9.94 45.41 3.93
CA SER A 375 -11.31 45.64 4.41
C SER A 375 -11.43 45.68 5.94
N LEU A 376 -10.43 45.13 6.65
CA LEU A 376 -10.35 45.15 8.11
C LEU A 376 -9.81 46.50 8.60
N THR A 377 -10.38 46.99 9.70
CA THR A 377 -9.88 48.16 10.43
C THR A 377 -8.55 47.85 11.11
N ASP A 378 -7.79 48.88 11.49
CA ASP A 378 -6.51 48.68 12.17
C ASP A 378 -6.68 47.96 13.53
N ASN A 379 -7.76 48.24 14.26
CA ASN A 379 -8.08 47.53 15.51
C ASN A 379 -8.38 46.05 15.29
N GLU A 380 -9.12 45.70 14.24
CA GLU A 380 -9.41 44.31 13.88
C GLU A 380 -8.13 43.58 13.42
N ARG A 381 -7.27 44.26 12.65
CA ARG A 381 -5.95 43.73 12.25
C ARG A 381 -5.02 43.53 13.44
N ASN A 382 -5.02 44.45 14.41
CA ASN A 382 -4.24 44.33 15.64
C ASN A 382 -4.76 43.19 16.53
N GLY A 383 -6.08 42.94 16.55
CA GLY A 383 -6.69 41.79 17.24
C GLY A 383 -6.17 40.43 16.77
N LEU A 384 -5.83 40.32 15.47
CA LEU A 384 -5.20 39.14 14.87
C LEU A 384 -3.72 38.93 15.25
N ASN A 385 -3.10 39.94 15.87
CA ASN A 385 -1.67 39.96 16.20
C ASN A 385 -1.42 40.40 17.65
N SER A 386 -2.26 39.94 18.57
CA SER A 386 -2.11 40.19 20.02
C SER A 386 -1.95 41.67 20.39
N GLY A 387 -2.61 42.56 19.64
CA GLY A 387 -2.60 44.01 19.88
C GLY A 387 -1.48 44.77 19.16
N THR A 388 -0.64 44.11 18.35
CA THR A 388 0.45 44.77 17.60
C THR A 388 0.11 44.94 16.12
N THR A 389 0.73 45.91 15.45
CA THR A 389 0.51 46.17 14.01
C THR A 389 0.82 44.92 13.20
N LEU A 390 -0.14 44.46 12.41
CA LEU A 390 0.00 43.28 11.55
C LEU A 390 0.30 43.72 10.12
N SER A 391 1.36 43.17 9.50
CA SER A 391 1.62 43.34 8.06
C SER A 391 0.82 42.32 7.24
N TYR A 392 0.67 42.57 5.93
CA TYR A 392 -0.01 41.61 5.05
C TYR A 392 0.75 40.28 4.95
N SER A 393 2.08 40.32 4.87
CA SER A 393 2.93 39.12 4.83
C SER A 393 2.81 38.29 6.11
N ASP A 394 2.78 38.94 7.28
CA ASP A 394 2.57 38.26 8.56
C ASP A 394 1.16 37.67 8.67
N PHE A 395 0.15 38.38 8.17
CA PHE A 395 -1.22 37.89 8.09
C PHE A 395 -1.30 36.60 7.26
N MET A 396 -0.73 36.59 6.06
CA MET A 396 -0.72 35.41 5.20
C MET A 396 0.14 34.27 5.77
N SER A 397 1.26 34.59 6.42
CA SER A 397 2.06 33.60 7.15
C SER A 397 1.26 32.91 8.25
N ARG A 398 0.42 33.65 9.00
CA ARG A 398 -0.48 33.08 10.01
C ARG A 398 -1.57 32.18 9.40
N VAL A 399 -2.13 32.56 8.25
CA VAL A 399 -3.09 31.73 7.51
C VAL A 399 -2.42 30.43 7.07
N ALA A 400 -1.21 30.50 6.51
CA ALA A 400 -0.46 29.32 6.09
C ALA A 400 -0.12 28.39 7.27
N ILE A 401 0.32 28.95 8.41
CA ILE A 401 0.59 28.18 9.64
C ILE A 401 -0.67 27.48 10.14
N LEU A 402 -1.83 28.14 10.12
CA LEU A 402 -3.08 27.52 10.56
C LEU A 402 -3.50 26.37 9.62
N ALA A 403 -3.46 26.60 8.31
CA ALA A 403 -3.73 25.56 7.31
C ALA A 403 -2.78 24.36 7.47
N ALA A 404 -1.49 24.62 7.68
CA ALA A 404 -0.48 23.60 7.92
C ALA A 404 -0.69 22.80 9.21
N LYS A 405 -1.22 23.41 10.27
CA LYS A 405 -1.60 22.70 11.51
C LYS A 405 -2.87 21.87 11.34
N GLN A 406 -3.74 22.25 10.42
CA GLN A 406 -5.03 21.60 10.16
C GLN A 406 -5.04 20.89 8.79
N ARG A 407 -4.05 20.04 8.53
CA ARG A 407 -3.84 19.43 7.20
C ARG A 407 -5.05 18.65 6.70
N ASP A 408 -5.70 17.85 7.55
CA ASP A 408 -6.85 17.03 7.16
C ASP A 408 -8.07 17.90 6.80
N SER A 409 -8.33 18.94 7.58
CA SER A 409 -9.37 19.93 7.27
C SER A 409 -9.03 20.72 6.01
N SER A 410 -7.75 21.06 5.81
CA SER A 410 -7.27 21.76 4.60
C SER A 410 -7.40 20.90 3.34
N ALA A 411 -7.11 19.60 3.43
CA ALA A 411 -7.32 18.65 2.35
C ALA A 411 -8.80 18.55 1.96
N ARG A 412 -9.70 18.43 2.96
CA ARG A 412 -11.15 18.44 2.74
C ARG A 412 -11.64 19.77 2.14
N ALA A 413 -11.09 20.89 2.59
CA ALA A 413 -11.39 22.21 2.03
C ALA A 413 -11.04 22.32 0.54
N LEU A 414 -10.06 21.55 0.05
CA LEU A 414 -9.67 21.47 -1.37
C LEU A 414 -10.40 20.37 -2.15
N GLY A 415 -11.36 19.68 -1.54
CA GLY A 415 -12.09 18.57 -2.15
C GLY A 415 -11.22 17.33 -2.39
N MET A 416 -10.16 17.15 -1.60
CA MET A 416 -9.29 15.98 -1.68
C MET A 416 -9.90 14.78 -0.93
N GLN A 417 -9.59 13.57 -1.38
CA GLN A 417 -10.02 12.33 -0.73
C GLN A 417 -9.38 12.19 0.67
N PRO A 418 -10.11 11.82 1.72
CA PRO A 418 -9.50 11.67 3.04
C PRO A 418 -8.47 10.53 3.06
N ILE A 419 -7.23 10.81 3.49
CA ILE A 419 -6.24 9.79 3.83
C ILE A 419 -6.35 9.53 5.32
N LYS A 420 -6.67 8.30 5.72
CA LYS A 420 -6.88 7.97 7.14
C LYS A 420 -5.57 7.90 7.94
N PRO A 421 -5.56 8.24 9.24
CA PRO A 421 -4.34 8.27 10.05
C PRO A 421 -3.59 6.94 10.18
N TRP A 422 -4.28 5.79 10.11
CA TRP A 422 -3.67 4.45 10.20
C TRP A 422 -3.50 3.77 8.83
N PHE A 423 -3.86 4.45 7.74
CA PHE A 423 -3.61 3.94 6.40
C PHE A 423 -2.10 3.94 6.14
N LYS A 424 -1.56 2.78 5.75
CA LYS A 424 -0.17 2.61 5.38
C LYS A 424 -0.10 2.62 3.86
N SER A 425 0.70 3.49 3.27
CA SER A 425 0.86 3.50 1.83
C SER A 425 1.52 2.17 1.37
N PRO A 426 1.18 1.66 0.17
CA PRO A 426 1.59 0.32 -0.26
C PRO A 426 3.11 0.12 -0.32
N MET A 427 3.88 1.19 -0.50
CA MET A 427 5.34 1.17 -0.48
C MET A 427 5.94 1.82 0.78
N ARG A 428 5.09 2.34 1.70
CA ARG A 428 5.50 2.97 2.97
C ARG A 428 6.42 4.20 2.78
N LEU A 429 6.21 4.92 1.68
CA LEU A 429 7.00 6.11 1.31
C LEU A 429 6.19 7.37 1.60
N ALA A 430 5.05 7.48 0.93
CA ALA A 430 4.18 8.63 0.94
C ALA A 430 3.51 8.83 2.29
N ASP A 431 3.38 7.83 3.15
CA ASP A 431 2.87 7.97 4.52
C ASP A 431 3.82 8.79 5.43
N GLY A 432 5.07 8.97 5.01
CA GLY A 432 6.12 9.70 5.73
C GLY A 432 6.95 8.74 6.57
N ARG A 433 8.21 9.10 6.85
CA ARG A 433 9.09 8.18 7.57
C ARG A 433 8.76 8.21 9.05
N VAL A 434 8.51 7.04 9.63
CA VAL A 434 8.37 6.92 11.07
C VAL A 434 9.68 7.35 11.72
N GLY A 435 9.58 8.39 12.52
CA GLY A 435 10.68 8.98 13.24
C GLY A 435 11.09 8.18 14.48
N TYR A 436 12.30 8.40 14.98
CA TYR A 436 12.65 7.89 16.31
C TYR A 436 11.99 8.69 17.41
N THR A 437 11.75 8.04 18.55
CA THR A 437 11.29 8.68 19.77
C THR A 437 12.24 9.81 20.17
N LEU A 438 11.70 11.00 20.45
CA LEU A 438 12.48 12.17 20.85
C LEU A 438 13.25 11.86 22.14
N GLY A 439 14.57 11.71 22.04
CA GLY A 439 15.44 11.54 23.19
C GLY A 439 15.42 12.80 24.06
N GLY A 440 14.84 12.71 25.26
CA GLY A 440 15.26 13.40 26.48
C GLY A 440 15.52 14.90 26.46
N ARG A 441 15.02 15.70 25.51
CA ARG A 441 15.09 17.17 25.60
C ARG A 441 13.97 17.73 26.49
N SER A 442 13.98 17.33 27.77
CA SER A 442 13.56 18.26 28.83
C SER A 442 14.78 19.11 29.15
N GLY A 443 14.72 20.41 28.86
CA GLY A 443 15.83 21.38 28.92
C GLY A 443 16.44 21.59 30.30
N HIS A 444 17.09 20.58 30.87
CA HIS A 444 18.05 20.71 31.94
C HIS A 444 19.43 20.43 31.39
N GLN A 445 20.34 21.41 31.47
CA GLN A 445 21.77 21.15 31.52
C GLN A 445 21.98 20.17 32.68
N LEU A 446 22.16 18.89 32.35
CA LEU A 446 22.47 17.87 33.34
C LEU A 446 23.98 17.94 33.62
N ASP A 447 24.26 18.02 34.91
CA ASP A 447 25.56 18.13 35.54
C ASP A 447 26.57 17.10 35.02
N ALA A 448 27.82 17.53 34.78
CA ALA A 448 28.87 16.79 34.07
C ALA A 448 29.49 15.62 34.87
N SER A 449 28.83 15.17 35.94
CA SER A 449 29.42 14.35 37.00
C SER A 449 28.88 12.91 37.13
N LYS A 450 28.05 12.40 36.20
CA LYS A 450 27.55 11.00 36.24
C LYS A 450 27.63 10.26 34.89
N PRO A 451 27.86 8.92 34.88
CA PRO A 451 28.09 8.15 33.65
C PRO A 451 26.79 7.93 32.85
N LEU A 452 26.43 8.93 32.04
CA LEU A 452 25.38 8.91 31.01
C LEU A 452 25.72 8.00 29.80
N VAL A 453 26.97 7.53 29.73
CA VAL A 453 27.54 6.83 28.56
C VAL A 453 26.75 5.56 28.19
N LEU A 454 26.31 4.75 29.16
CA LEU A 454 25.61 3.49 28.84
C LEU A 454 24.23 3.72 28.21
N LYS A 455 23.45 4.66 28.73
CA LYS A 455 22.13 4.99 28.18
C LYS A 455 22.27 5.57 26.77
N GLU A 456 23.24 6.46 26.57
CA GLU A 456 23.54 7.05 25.26
C GLU A 456 23.98 6.01 24.24
N LEU A 457 24.85 5.06 24.63
CA LEU A 457 25.25 3.94 23.76
C LEU A 457 24.07 3.03 23.38
N VAL A 458 23.18 2.71 24.33
CA VAL A 458 21.97 1.93 24.03
C VAL A 458 21.06 2.70 23.07
N GLN A 459 20.88 4.01 23.28
CA GLN A 459 20.06 4.85 22.40
C GLN A 459 20.66 4.96 20.98
N ASP A 460 21.99 5.02 20.86
CA ASP A 460 22.66 5.03 19.55
C ASP A 460 22.49 3.69 18.82
N LEU A 461 22.56 2.56 19.54
CA LEU A 461 22.32 1.24 18.96
C LEU A 461 20.85 1.03 18.60
N TYR A 462 19.93 1.39 19.50
CA TYR A 462 18.50 1.09 19.45
C TYR A 462 17.65 2.37 19.65
N PRO A 463 17.53 3.22 18.61
CA PRO A 463 17.00 4.58 18.76
C PRO A 463 15.50 4.67 19.06
N ASN A 464 14.74 3.57 18.90
CA ASN A 464 13.32 3.49 19.26
C ASN A 464 13.06 3.00 20.69
N MET A 465 14.10 2.67 21.48
CA MET A 465 13.89 2.28 22.86
C MET A 465 13.54 3.49 23.73
N SER A 466 12.47 3.38 24.51
CA SER A 466 12.12 4.33 25.56
C SER A 466 13.12 4.25 26.72
N GLU A 467 13.15 5.27 27.58
CA GLU A 467 14.05 5.26 28.75
C GLU A 467 13.79 4.06 29.68
N THR A 468 12.52 3.66 29.83
CA THR A 468 12.14 2.45 30.58
C THR A 468 12.65 1.18 29.90
N GLN A 469 12.53 1.09 28.57
CA GLN A 469 13.04 -0.05 27.81
C GLN A 469 14.58 -0.13 27.86
N ILE A 470 15.28 1.01 27.83
CA ILE A 470 16.73 1.08 28.01
C ILE A 470 17.11 0.57 29.41
N GLY A 471 16.41 1.02 30.45
CA GLY A 471 16.59 0.52 31.81
C GLY A 471 16.39 -1.00 31.91
N HIS A 472 15.31 -1.52 31.32
CA HIS A 472 15.04 -2.97 31.29
C HIS A 472 16.04 -3.76 30.46
N TYR A 473 16.57 -3.18 29.38
CA TYR A 473 17.59 -3.82 28.54
C TYR A 473 18.91 -3.92 29.29
N LEU A 474 19.36 -2.83 29.91
CA LEU A 474 20.56 -2.81 30.75
C LEU A 474 20.43 -3.74 31.96
N TYR A 475 19.26 -3.80 32.58
CA TYR A 475 18.99 -4.74 33.66
C TYR A 475 19.04 -6.20 33.20
N ARG A 476 18.47 -6.51 32.03
CA ARG A 476 18.46 -7.87 31.44
C ARG A 476 19.84 -8.38 31.03
N LEU A 477 20.80 -7.50 30.76
CA LEU A 477 22.19 -7.94 30.53
C LEU A 477 22.76 -8.65 31.77
N GLN A 478 22.24 -8.40 32.98
CA GLN A 478 22.71 -8.98 34.25
C GLN A 478 24.24 -8.85 34.44
N GLN A 479 24.84 -7.83 33.84
CA GLN A 479 26.27 -7.58 33.84
C GLN A 479 26.62 -6.45 34.82
N THR A 480 27.88 -6.43 35.29
CA THR A 480 28.43 -5.22 35.92
C THR A 480 28.47 -4.06 34.90
N PRO A 481 28.49 -2.79 35.34
CA PRO A 481 28.53 -1.64 34.42
C PRO A 481 29.67 -1.68 33.40
N ILE A 482 30.84 -2.23 33.78
CA ILE A 482 32.00 -2.38 32.89
C ILE A 482 31.73 -3.45 31.83
N GLN A 483 31.22 -4.61 32.22
CA GLN A 483 30.86 -5.68 31.28
C GLN A 483 29.73 -5.25 30.33
N ALA A 484 28.74 -4.51 30.85
CA ALA A 484 27.70 -3.91 30.02
C ALA A 484 28.28 -2.92 29.01
N ALA A 485 29.22 -2.06 29.43
CA ALA A 485 29.92 -1.15 28.51
C ALA A 485 30.68 -1.92 27.42
N SER A 486 31.44 -2.95 27.80
CA SER A 486 32.18 -3.79 26.85
C SER A 486 31.26 -4.48 25.84
N GLU A 487 30.10 -4.99 26.28
CA GLU A 487 29.12 -5.62 25.37
C GLU A 487 28.48 -4.59 24.42
N LEU A 488 28.14 -3.39 24.90
CA LEU A 488 27.62 -2.33 24.03
C LEU A 488 28.66 -1.85 23.02
N VAL A 489 29.93 -1.77 23.41
CA VAL A 489 31.03 -1.45 22.50
C VAL A 489 31.23 -2.57 21.47
N ARG A 490 31.13 -3.84 21.88
CA ARG A 490 31.16 -4.99 20.97
C ARG A 490 30.03 -4.91 19.94
N LEU A 491 28.80 -4.64 20.38
CA LEU A 491 27.63 -4.46 19.52
C LEU A 491 27.80 -3.26 18.58
N LYS A 492 28.36 -2.15 19.07
CA LYS A 492 28.68 -0.99 18.23
C LYS A 492 29.69 -1.34 17.14
N ALA A 493 30.77 -2.04 17.49
CA ALA A 493 31.74 -2.53 16.53
C ALA A 493 31.12 -3.50 15.50
N GLU A 494 30.21 -4.37 15.93
CA GLU A 494 29.46 -5.27 15.05
C GLU A 494 28.57 -4.49 14.06
N LEU A 495 27.85 -3.46 14.52
CA LEU A 495 27.06 -2.57 13.67
C LEU A 495 27.92 -1.80 12.67
N ASP A 496 29.06 -1.27 13.09
CA ASP A 496 29.95 -0.52 12.22
C ASP A 496 30.65 -1.43 11.21
N LEU A 497 30.98 -2.68 11.57
CA LEU A 497 31.41 -3.71 10.63
C LEU A 497 30.31 -4.02 9.61
N LEU A 498 29.07 -4.26 10.05
CA LEU A 498 27.93 -4.50 9.16
C LEU A 498 27.75 -3.35 8.16
N ARG A 499 27.80 -2.10 8.64
CA ARG A 499 27.71 -0.90 7.79
C ARG A 499 28.82 -0.84 6.76
N LYS A 500 30.06 -1.15 7.16
CA LYS A 500 31.20 -1.19 6.26
C LYS A 500 31.03 -2.27 5.20
N THR A 501 30.73 -3.51 5.59
CA THR A 501 30.51 -4.63 4.65
C THR A 501 29.42 -4.32 3.63
N LEU A 502 28.32 -3.71 4.08
CA LEU A 502 27.22 -3.32 3.21
C LEU A 502 27.61 -2.15 2.29
N GLN A 503 28.37 -1.17 2.77
CA GLN A 503 28.89 -0.07 1.96
C GLN A 503 29.85 -0.57 0.87
N ASP A 504 30.77 -1.48 1.22
CA ASP A 504 31.69 -2.09 0.25
C ASP A 504 30.90 -2.86 -0.82
N TRP A 505 29.87 -3.61 -0.42
CA TRP A 505 28.96 -4.30 -1.34
C TRP A 505 28.14 -3.34 -2.23
N GLU A 506 27.75 -2.17 -1.71
CA GLU A 506 27.09 -1.11 -2.50
C GLU A 506 27.96 -0.54 -3.62
N GLU A 507 29.28 -0.63 -3.51
CA GLU A 507 30.23 -0.16 -4.53
C GLU A 507 30.55 -1.25 -5.57
N VAL A 508 30.46 -2.53 -5.20
CA VAL A 508 30.74 -3.66 -6.09
C VAL A 508 29.62 -3.89 -7.12
N ASN A 509 29.95 -3.98 -8.40
CA ASN A 509 28.99 -4.34 -9.45
C ASN A 509 28.40 -5.73 -9.22
N THR A 510 27.17 -5.77 -8.69
CA THR A 510 26.42 -6.99 -8.40
C THR A 510 25.33 -7.15 -9.43
N TRP A 511 25.09 -8.38 -9.85
CA TRP A 511 24.20 -8.66 -10.97
C TRP A 511 23.11 -9.65 -10.57
N SER A 512 21.89 -9.42 -11.06
CA SER A 512 20.74 -10.30 -10.89
C SER A 512 20.40 -11.01 -12.20
N TYR A 513 19.88 -12.23 -12.10
CA TYR A 513 19.65 -13.18 -13.18
C TYR A 513 18.16 -13.47 -13.39
N PRO A 514 17.34 -12.51 -13.88
CA PRO A 514 15.90 -12.71 -14.06
C PRO A 514 15.59 -13.89 -15.00
N SER A 515 14.52 -14.65 -14.71
CA SER A 515 14.11 -15.89 -15.36
C SER A 515 13.64 -15.67 -16.81
N ARG A 516 13.34 -14.43 -17.17
CA ARG A 516 13.07 -13.99 -18.55
C ARG A 516 13.81 -12.68 -18.83
N GLY A 517 15.13 -12.73 -18.95
CA GLY A 517 15.91 -11.55 -19.34
C GLY A 517 17.40 -11.80 -19.46
N GLN A 518 18.12 -10.79 -19.93
CA GLN A 518 19.57 -10.76 -19.78
C GLN A 518 19.93 -10.47 -18.33
N ARG A 519 21.15 -10.88 -17.93
CA ARG A 519 21.75 -10.49 -16.66
C ARG A 519 21.70 -8.96 -16.52
N THR A 520 21.15 -8.46 -15.42
CA THR A 520 21.00 -7.02 -15.18
C THR A 520 21.85 -6.59 -13.99
N LEU A 521 22.47 -5.42 -14.09
CA LEU A 521 23.22 -4.83 -12.99
C LEU A 521 22.23 -4.33 -11.94
N VAL A 522 22.42 -4.72 -10.68
CA VAL A 522 21.58 -4.23 -9.58
C VAL A 522 21.91 -2.76 -9.31
N PRO A 523 20.94 -1.84 -9.42
CA PRO A 523 21.19 -0.42 -9.19
C PRO A 523 21.74 -0.16 -7.79
N VAL A 524 22.68 0.77 -7.68
CA VAL A 524 23.28 1.18 -6.39
C VAL A 524 22.21 1.66 -5.40
N GLN A 525 21.15 2.30 -5.90
CA GLN A 525 20.02 2.75 -5.07
C GLN A 525 19.25 1.57 -4.44
N THR A 526 19.06 0.48 -5.19
CA THR A 526 18.43 -0.75 -4.70
C THR A 526 19.31 -1.41 -3.65
N LYS A 527 20.62 -1.48 -3.89
CA LYS A 527 21.60 -1.98 -2.90
C LYS A 527 21.55 -1.17 -1.62
N ARG A 528 21.59 0.16 -1.73
CA ARG A 528 21.40 1.08 -0.60
C ARG A 528 20.10 0.83 0.16
N ALA A 529 18.99 0.57 -0.53
CA ALA A 529 17.70 0.29 0.12
C ALA A 529 17.78 -0.99 0.96
N MET A 530 18.36 -2.04 0.41
CA MET A 530 18.58 -3.31 1.11
C MET A 530 19.52 -3.15 2.31
N SER A 531 20.66 -2.49 2.14
CA SER A 531 21.61 -2.21 3.23
C SER A 531 20.92 -1.51 4.40
N ARG A 532 20.11 -0.49 4.10
CA ARG A 532 19.35 0.25 5.10
C ARG A 532 18.38 -0.64 5.86
N ALA A 533 17.67 -1.53 5.19
CA ALA A 533 16.75 -2.44 5.86
C ALA A 533 17.45 -3.47 6.74
N LEU A 534 18.58 -4.01 6.30
CA LEU A 534 19.42 -4.91 7.10
C LEU A 534 19.97 -4.21 8.35
N ILE A 535 20.50 -3.00 8.20
CA ILE A 535 20.95 -2.17 9.32
C ILE A 535 19.79 -1.89 10.30
N ARG A 536 18.62 -1.51 9.79
CA ARG A 536 17.43 -1.26 10.61
C ARG A 536 16.95 -2.51 11.34
N ALA A 537 16.96 -3.66 10.68
CA ALA A 537 16.60 -4.94 11.28
C ALA A 537 17.57 -5.32 12.40
N TRP A 538 18.88 -5.19 12.17
CA TRP A 538 19.90 -5.41 13.21
C TRP A 538 19.67 -4.47 14.42
N ARG A 539 19.33 -3.21 14.15
CA ARG A 539 19.01 -2.19 15.17
C ARG A 539 17.61 -2.31 15.79
N ARG A 540 16.87 -3.39 15.51
CA ARG A 540 15.54 -3.65 16.11
C ARG A 540 14.48 -2.59 15.76
N LEU A 541 14.60 -2.04 14.54
CA LEU A 541 13.72 -1.01 13.99
C LEU A 541 12.74 -1.55 12.94
N SER A 542 12.67 -2.88 12.81
CA SER A 542 11.67 -3.57 12.01
C SER A 542 10.46 -3.98 12.86
N THR A 543 9.45 -4.59 12.25
CA THR A 543 8.18 -4.93 12.93
C THR A 543 8.45 -5.87 14.11
N PRO A 544 8.09 -5.50 15.35
CA PRO A 544 8.20 -6.41 16.48
C PRO A 544 7.14 -7.52 16.34
N VAL A 545 7.56 -8.76 16.57
CA VAL A 545 6.69 -9.94 16.51
C VAL A 545 6.85 -10.76 17.79
N SER A 546 5.74 -11.35 18.24
CA SER A 546 5.73 -12.32 19.34
C SER A 546 5.25 -13.64 18.79
N LEU A 547 6.18 -14.57 18.56
CA LEU A 547 5.90 -15.85 17.93
C LEU A 547 6.23 -16.96 18.92
N GLU A 548 5.24 -17.80 19.24
CA GLU A 548 5.41 -18.95 20.15
C GLU A 548 6.00 -18.56 21.52
N GLY A 549 5.55 -17.44 22.08
CA GLY A 549 6.03 -16.91 23.36
C GLY A 549 7.41 -16.24 23.33
N ALA A 550 8.08 -16.19 22.17
CA ALA A 550 9.33 -15.47 21.98
C ALA A 550 9.08 -14.09 21.33
N ALA A 551 9.63 -13.05 21.95
CA ALA A 551 9.62 -11.70 21.40
C ALA A 551 10.87 -11.47 20.54
N GLY A 552 10.65 -11.00 19.31
CA GLY A 552 11.71 -10.65 18.37
C GLY A 552 11.18 -9.77 17.26
N TYR A 553 11.78 -9.88 16.08
CA TYR A 553 11.50 -8.97 14.97
C TYR A 553 11.30 -9.70 13.64
N GLU A 554 10.56 -9.06 12.75
CA GLU A 554 10.38 -9.49 11.37
C GLU A 554 11.36 -8.75 10.46
N LEU A 555 11.85 -9.44 9.43
CA LEU A 555 12.61 -8.86 8.34
C LEU A 555 11.92 -9.23 7.02
N ASP A 556 11.32 -8.22 6.38
CA ASP A 556 10.75 -8.35 5.04
C ASP A 556 11.71 -7.77 4.00
N LEU A 557 12.19 -8.64 3.12
CA LEU A 557 13.09 -8.34 1.99
C LEU A 557 12.39 -8.61 0.65
N ASN A 558 11.07 -8.74 0.64
CA ASN A 558 10.27 -8.97 -0.56
C ASN A 558 10.48 -7.84 -1.59
N GLY A 559 10.67 -8.23 -2.85
CA GLY A 559 10.82 -7.30 -3.95
C GLY A 559 12.25 -6.84 -4.23
N TRP A 560 13.24 -7.39 -3.51
CA TRP A 560 14.65 -7.22 -3.85
C TRP A 560 15.24 -8.45 -4.52
N PRO A 561 16.29 -8.29 -5.35
CA PRO A 561 16.97 -9.41 -5.97
C PRO A 561 17.72 -10.25 -4.91
N VAL A 562 17.07 -11.30 -4.41
CA VAL A 562 17.57 -12.35 -3.50
C VAL A 562 18.86 -13.02 -3.98
N ASP A 563 19.05 -13.14 -5.29
CA ASP A 563 20.27 -13.71 -5.89
C ASP A 563 21.48 -12.77 -5.86
N ALA A 564 21.24 -11.54 -5.43
CA ALA A 564 22.23 -10.49 -5.26
C ALA A 564 22.35 -10.06 -3.78
N LEU A 565 21.95 -10.87 -2.81
CA LEU A 565 22.05 -10.52 -1.38
C LEU A 565 23.52 -10.29 -0.94
N PRO A 566 23.77 -9.34 -0.03
CA PRO A 566 25.10 -9.05 0.48
C PRO A 566 25.61 -10.18 1.39
N PRO A 567 26.94 -10.31 1.54
CA PRO A 567 27.49 -11.07 2.65
C PRO A 567 27.09 -10.41 3.98
N LEU A 568 26.70 -11.23 4.95
CA LEU A 568 26.41 -10.78 6.31
C LEU A 568 27.50 -11.32 7.24
N GLU A 569 28.14 -10.42 7.99
CA GLU A 569 29.09 -10.78 9.06
C GLU A 569 28.48 -10.64 10.46
N ALA A 570 27.35 -9.94 10.57
CA ALA A 570 26.66 -9.68 11.84
C ALA A 570 25.64 -10.77 12.19
N ASP A 571 25.28 -10.83 13.47
CA ASP A 571 24.31 -11.78 14.03
C ASP A 571 22.87 -11.24 13.92
N PHE A 572 21.95 -12.07 13.42
CA PHE A 572 20.52 -11.75 13.27
C PHE A 572 19.59 -12.68 14.07
N ARG A 573 20.08 -13.32 15.14
CA ARG A 573 19.28 -14.19 16.03
C ARG A 573 18.03 -13.54 16.64
N HIS A 574 17.92 -12.23 16.70
CA HIS A 574 16.70 -11.55 17.17
C HIS A 574 15.59 -11.48 16.10
N ILE A 575 15.87 -11.86 14.85
CA ILE A 575 14.88 -11.96 13.79
C ILE A 575 14.19 -13.32 13.87
N LEU A 576 12.88 -13.32 14.10
CA LEU A 576 12.06 -14.53 14.22
C LEU A 576 11.21 -14.82 12.98
N SER A 577 11.01 -13.81 12.12
CA SER A 577 10.27 -13.94 10.85
C SER A 577 11.08 -13.35 9.71
N LEU A 578 11.31 -14.11 8.64
CA LEU A 578 12.02 -13.65 7.44
C LEU A 578 11.19 -13.92 6.19
N HIS A 579 10.98 -12.87 5.39
CA HIS A 579 10.28 -12.94 4.12
C HIS A 579 11.22 -12.55 2.97
N LEU A 580 11.37 -13.47 2.02
CA LEU A 580 12.15 -13.30 0.79
C LEU A 580 11.28 -13.77 -0.38
N SER A 581 11.05 -12.89 -1.33
CA SER A 581 10.24 -13.22 -2.52
C SER A 581 10.78 -12.53 -3.76
N ASN A 582 10.36 -13.07 -4.90
CA ASN A 582 10.48 -12.46 -6.23
C ASN A 582 11.90 -12.46 -6.80
N THR A 583 12.41 -13.66 -7.07
CA THR A 583 13.67 -13.90 -7.78
C THR A 583 13.69 -15.24 -8.50
N THR A 584 14.80 -15.48 -9.17
CA THR A 584 14.92 -16.38 -10.31
C THR A 584 16.14 -17.27 -10.16
N SER A 585 16.71 -17.33 -8.95
CA SER A 585 17.96 -18.04 -8.64
C SER A 585 18.08 -18.37 -7.13
N THR A 586 19.15 -19.09 -6.77
CA THR A 586 19.44 -19.63 -5.44
C THR A 586 19.61 -18.57 -4.36
N VAL A 587 19.08 -18.81 -3.16
CA VAL A 587 19.38 -18.00 -1.97
C VAL A 587 20.77 -18.38 -1.44
N PRO A 588 21.71 -17.44 -1.23
CA PRO A 588 23.01 -17.75 -0.66
C PRO A 588 22.89 -18.38 0.74
N ALA A 589 23.47 -19.57 0.93
CA ALA A 589 23.40 -20.28 2.22
C ALA A 589 24.01 -19.44 3.37
N SER A 590 25.14 -18.78 3.10
CA SER A 590 25.84 -17.90 4.04
C SER A 590 24.99 -16.73 4.55
N PHE A 591 23.97 -16.32 3.79
CA PHE A 591 23.01 -15.30 4.22
C PHE A 591 22.04 -15.88 5.26
N LEU A 592 21.40 -17.00 4.94
CA LEU A 592 20.38 -17.63 5.79
C LEU A 592 20.97 -18.20 7.10
N GLU A 593 22.24 -18.59 7.11
CA GLU A 593 22.95 -19.09 8.29
C GLU A 593 23.03 -18.08 9.45
N LYS A 594 22.81 -16.78 9.20
CA LYS A 594 22.82 -15.74 10.25
C LYS A 594 21.51 -15.66 11.05
N PHE A 595 20.48 -16.40 10.65
CA PHE A 595 19.13 -16.32 11.21
C PHE A 595 18.73 -17.61 11.95
N THR A 596 19.50 -18.00 12.97
CA THR A 596 19.38 -19.33 13.59
C THR A 596 18.15 -19.53 14.49
N GLU A 597 17.53 -18.45 14.99
CA GLU A 597 16.34 -18.49 15.86
C GLU A 597 15.02 -18.27 15.07
N LEU A 598 15.05 -18.42 13.75
CA LEU A 598 13.86 -18.23 12.92
C LEU A 598 12.74 -19.20 13.31
N ARG A 599 11.54 -18.63 13.43
CA ARG A 599 10.29 -19.37 13.64
C ARG A 599 9.47 -19.38 12.36
N HIS A 600 9.45 -18.28 11.61
CA HIS A 600 8.73 -18.13 10.35
C HIS A 600 9.70 -17.84 9.22
N LEU A 601 9.68 -18.65 8.15
CA LEU A 601 10.47 -18.45 6.94
C LEU A 601 9.58 -18.53 5.70
N SER A 602 9.59 -17.48 4.88
CA SER A 602 8.92 -17.45 3.58
C SER A 602 9.92 -17.21 2.47
N LEU A 603 10.06 -18.17 1.55
CA LEU A 603 10.88 -18.10 0.33
C LEU A 603 9.99 -18.31 -0.92
N ASN A 604 8.88 -17.60 -1.05
CA ASN A 604 7.90 -17.82 -2.11
C ASN A 604 8.34 -17.18 -3.45
N THR A 605 8.03 -17.82 -4.59
CA THR A 605 8.31 -17.27 -5.94
C THR A 605 9.79 -16.90 -6.17
N THR A 606 10.71 -17.75 -5.68
CA THR A 606 12.17 -17.59 -5.81
C THR A 606 12.80 -18.54 -6.85
N GLN A 607 11.98 -19.33 -7.56
CA GLN A 607 12.40 -20.36 -8.53
C GLN A 607 13.41 -21.37 -7.97
N LEU A 608 13.38 -21.61 -6.65
CA LEU A 608 14.28 -22.58 -6.00
C LEU A 608 14.07 -23.97 -6.60
N THR A 609 15.14 -24.60 -7.07
CA THR A 609 15.11 -25.99 -7.57
C THR A 609 15.32 -27.01 -6.45
N GLU A 610 15.95 -26.58 -5.37
CA GLU A 610 16.28 -27.39 -4.21
C GLU A 610 15.98 -26.64 -2.91
N LEU A 611 15.80 -27.38 -1.83
CA LEU A 611 15.63 -26.81 -0.49
C LEU A 611 16.97 -26.26 0.03
N PRO A 612 17.06 -25.01 0.50
CA PRO A 612 18.30 -24.47 1.06
C PRO A 612 18.80 -25.28 2.27
N ALA A 613 20.05 -25.75 2.21
CA ALA A 613 20.67 -26.54 3.28
C ALA A 613 20.70 -25.81 4.64
N SER A 614 20.75 -24.47 4.62
CA SER A 614 20.71 -23.59 5.79
C SER A 614 19.46 -23.78 6.65
N ILE A 615 18.34 -24.30 6.11
CA ILE A 615 17.14 -24.64 6.90
C ILE A 615 17.47 -25.66 8.01
N ALA A 616 18.49 -26.50 7.81
CA ALA A 616 18.98 -27.41 8.85
C ALA A 616 19.34 -26.67 10.15
N THR A 617 19.88 -25.46 10.06
CA THR A 617 20.35 -24.63 11.19
C THR A 617 19.24 -23.88 11.94
N MET A 618 17.98 -24.06 11.57
CA MET A 618 16.82 -23.39 12.16
C MET A 618 15.95 -24.40 12.94
N PRO A 619 16.28 -24.73 14.20
CA PRO A 619 15.55 -25.75 14.97
C PRO A 619 14.18 -25.28 15.49
N GLU A 620 13.98 -23.97 15.65
CA GLU A 620 12.75 -23.38 16.18
C GLU A 620 11.68 -23.08 15.11
N LEU A 621 11.90 -23.55 13.88
CA LEU A 621 11.02 -23.24 12.75
C LEU A 621 9.63 -23.88 12.94
N THR A 622 8.60 -23.04 12.94
CA THR A 622 7.19 -23.43 13.07
C THR A 622 6.38 -23.16 11.80
N HIS A 623 6.78 -22.18 10.99
CA HIS A 623 6.10 -21.83 9.73
C HIS A 623 7.12 -21.80 8.60
N LEU A 624 6.91 -22.61 7.57
CA LEU A 624 7.74 -22.66 6.37
C LEU A 624 6.87 -22.51 5.12
N ASN A 625 7.10 -21.44 4.36
CA ASN A 625 6.41 -21.16 3.11
C ASN A 625 7.38 -21.14 1.93
N LEU A 626 7.23 -22.10 1.02
CA LEU A 626 8.04 -22.27 -0.18
C LEU A 626 7.16 -22.28 -1.45
N ARG A 627 5.99 -21.63 -1.41
CA ARG A 627 5.02 -21.62 -2.52
C ARG A 627 5.63 -21.14 -3.84
N ASN A 628 5.22 -21.76 -4.95
CA ASN A 628 5.52 -21.42 -6.33
C ASN A 628 7.03 -21.35 -6.63
N ASN A 629 7.76 -22.37 -6.20
CA ASN A 629 9.15 -22.62 -6.59
C ASN A 629 9.22 -23.81 -7.57
N GLN A 630 10.42 -24.37 -7.79
CA GLN A 630 10.66 -25.53 -8.64
C GLN A 630 11.29 -26.67 -7.83
N ILE A 631 10.97 -26.76 -6.54
CA ILE A 631 11.65 -27.66 -5.61
C ILE A 631 11.31 -29.12 -5.94
N VAL A 632 12.34 -29.91 -6.23
CA VAL A 632 12.27 -31.36 -6.31
C VAL A 632 12.92 -31.93 -5.04
N LEU A 633 12.23 -32.81 -4.33
CA LEU A 633 12.76 -33.37 -3.07
C LEU A 633 13.81 -34.45 -3.36
N THR A 634 15.05 -34.13 -3.04
CA THR A 634 16.15 -35.09 -2.90
C THR A 634 16.06 -35.79 -1.52
N PRO A 635 16.70 -36.97 -1.33
CA PRO A 635 16.73 -37.63 -0.02
C PRO A 635 17.30 -36.74 1.10
N GLU A 636 18.29 -35.91 0.78
CA GLU A 636 18.90 -34.97 1.72
C GLU A 636 17.92 -33.85 2.12
N SER A 637 17.25 -33.21 1.16
CA SER A 637 16.26 -32.17 1.45
C SER A 637 15.03 -32.71 2.18
N ALA A 638 14.62 -33.95 1.90
CA ALA A 638 13.58 -34.64 2.66
C ALA A 638 13.97 -34.85 4.14
N ASN A 639 15.22 -35.26 4.40
CA ASN A 639 15.75 -35.40 5.76
C ASN A 639 15.81 -34.05 6.51
N ILE A 640 16.19 -32.97 5.81
CA ILE A 640 16.21 -31.62 6.40
C ILE A 640 14.80 -31.20 6.84
N LEU A 641 13.79 -31.42 5.99
CA LEU A 641 12.40 -31.13 6.32
C LEU A 641 11.90 -31.99 7.47
N SER A 642 12.12 -33.31 7.43
CA SER A 642 11.62 -34.23 8.47
C SER A 642 12.22 -33.92 9.85
N ALA A 643 13.43 -33.36 9.91
CA ALA A 643 14.05 -32.92 11.15
C ALA A 643 13.36 -31.69 11.80
N LYS A 644 12.42 -31.01 11.12
CA LYS A 644 11.69 -29.84 11.64
C LYS A 644 10.43 -30.25 12.39
N THR A 645 10.64 -30.86 13.55
CA THR A 645 9.60 -31.46 14.39
C THR A 645 8.61 -30.46 15.00
N LYS A 646 8.98 -29.17 15.05
CA LYS A 646 8.16 -28.06 15.58
C LYS A 646 7.29 -27.38 14.52
N LEU A 647 7.32 -27.85 13.26
CA LEU A 647 6.50 -27.25 12.19
C LEU A 647 5.00 -27.38 12.48
N LYS A 648 4.32 -26.24 12.44
CA LYS A 648 2.86 -26.10 12.49
C LYS A 648 2.26 -25.79 11.12
N THR A 649 2.96 -25.02 10.30
CA THR A 649 2.50 -24.65 8.96
C THR A 649 3.58 -24.96 7.93
N LEU A 650 3.21 -25.75 6.91
CA LEU A 650 4.07 -26.07 5.78
C LEU A 650 3.33 -25.81 4.46
N VAL A 651 3.87 -24.88 3.66
CA VAL A 651 3.31 -24.50 2.36
C VAL A 651 4.31 -24.84 1.26
N LEU A 652 3.99 -25.85 0.46
CA LEU A 652 4.79 -26.28 -0.71
C LEU A 652 4.01 -26.12 -2.03
N THR A 653 2.87 -25.44 -2.01
CA THR A 653 2.00 -25.25 -3.20
C THR A 653 2.80 -24.87 -4.45
N GLY A 654 2.58 -25.54 -5.58
CA GLY A 654 3.20 -25.19 -6.86
C GLY A 654 4.66 -25.61 -7.01
N ASN A 655 5.11 -26.66 -6.32
CA ASN A 655 6.48 -27.23 -6.45
C ASN A 655 6.44 -28.67 -6.95
N PRO A 656 7.27 -29.08 -7.92
CA PRO A 656 7.30 -30.46 -8.42
C PRO A 656 7.97 -31.44 -7.43
N LEU A 657 7.36 -31.66 -6.27
CA LEU A 657 7.91 -32.51 -5.18
C LEU A 657 8.16 -33.95 -5.62
N GLY A 658 7.39 -34.44 -6.59
CA GLY A 658 7.52 -35.79 -7.16
C GLY A 658 6.47 -36.76 -6.64
N ARG A 659 6.84 -38.03 -6.44
CA ARG A 659 5.86 -39.13 -6.24
C ARG A 659 5.22 -39.18 -4.85
N ASN A 660 5.99 -38.93 -3.79
CA ASN A 660 5.57 -39.11 -2.40
C ASN A 660 6.15 -38.01 -1.49
N PHE A 661 5.45 -37.70 -0.40
CA PHE A 661 5.85 -36.75 0.63
C PHE A 661 5.56 -37.33 2.02
N SER A 662 6.50 -37.19 2.96
CA SER A 662 6.35 -37.73 4.33
C SER A 662 6.31 -36.63 5.37
N VAL A 663 5.35 -36.73 6.29
CA VAL A 663 5.18 -35.85 7.45
C VAL A 663 5.25 -36.60 8.78
N GLN A 664 5.73 -37.85 8.76
CA GLN A 664 5.77 -38.73 9.92
C GLN A 664 6.54 -38.16 11.13
N GLN A 665 7.47 -37.24 10.91
CA GLN A 665 8.27 -36.61 11.98
C GLN A 665 7.79 -35.20 12.34
N MET A 666 6.63 -34.76 11.85
CA MET A 666 6.10 -33.40 12.05
C MET A 666 4.74 -33.43 12.78
N PRO A 667 4.65 -33.96 14.01
CA PRO A 667 3.38 -34.22 14.69
C PRO A 667 2.59 -32.96 15.05
N GLN A 668 3.23 -31.78 15.03
CA GLN A 668 2.61 -30.49 15.39
C GLN A 668 1.97 -29.76 14.20
N LEU A 669 1.94 -30.36 13.00
CA LEU A 669 1.36 -29.73 11.81
C LEU A 669 -0.15 -29.47 11.98
N GLN A 670 -0.52 -28.22 11.75
CA GLN A 670 -1.89 -27.70 11.75
C GLN A 670 -2.33 -27.35 10.31
N HIS A 671 -1.43 -26.82 9.48
CA HIS A 671 -1.73 -26.47 8.10
C HIS A 671 -0.70 -27.05 7.14
N LEU A 672 -1.16 -27.89 6.20
CA LEU A 672 -0.32 -28.52 5.18
C LEU A 672 -0.87 -28.21 3.78
N MET A 673 -0.16 -27.37 3.03
CA MET A 673 -0.56 -26.94 1.68
C MET A 673 0.33 -27.58 0.61
N LEU A 674 -0.20 -28.56 -0.12
CA LEU A 674 0.50 -29.35 -1.14
C LEU A 674 -0.17 -29.27 -2.53
N ARG A 675 -0.98 -28.25 -2.80
CA ARG A 675 -1.63 -28.05 -4.11
C ARG A 675 -0.61 -27.90 -5.26
N TYR A 676 -0.89 -28.43 -6.45
CA TYR A 676 0.02 -28.35 -7.62
C TYR A 676 1.45 -28.84 -7.32
N THR A 677 1.59 -29.95 -6.58
CA THR A 677 2.92 -30.50 -6.24
C THR A 677 3.35 -31.70 -7.06
N GLY A 678 2.49 -32.20 -7.94
CA GLY A 678 2.78 -33.37 -8.77
C GLY A 678 2.75 -34.70 -8.01
N LEU A 679 2.25 -34.70 -6.76
CA LEU A 679 2.13 -35.91 -5.95
C LEU A 679 1.27 -36.95 -6.66
N SER A 680 1.77 -38.18 -6.78
CA SER A 680 1.02 -39.31 -7.37
C SER A 680 0.56 -40.34 -6.33
N GLU A 681 1.14 -40.29 -5.13
CA GLU A 681 0.77 -41.12 -3.98
C GLU A 681 0.24 -40.25 -2.83
N TRP A 682 -0.56 -40.87 -1.95
CA TRP A 682 -1.03 -40.24 -0.72
C TRP A 682 0.14 -39.98 0.25
N PRO A 683 0.26 -38.80 0.88
CA PRO A 683 1.36 -38.50 1.79
C PRO A 683 1.43 -39.45 3.00
N THR A 684 2.63 -39.85 3.37
CA THR A 684 2.85 -40.77 4.50
C THR A 684 2.89 -40.01 5.84
N GLY A 685 2.31 -40.60 6.89
CA GLY A 685 2.30 -40.01 8.23
C GLY A 685 1.17 -39.02 8.50
N ILE A 686 0.16 -38.91 7.63
CA ILE A 686 -0.99 -38.02 7.88
C ILE A 686 -1.77 -38.42 9.15
N GLY A 687 -1.90 -39.72 9.43
CA GLY A 687 -2.71 -40.21 10.55
C GLY A 687 -2.16 -39.89 11.96
N ILE A 688 -0.95 -39.35 12.08
CA ILE A 688 -0.40 -38.90 13.38
C ILE A 688 -0.68 -37.41 13.66
N LEU A 689 -1.25 -36.68 12.69
CA LEU A 689 -1.47 -35.22 12.76
C LEU A 689 -2.81 -34.91 13.44
N ASN A 690 -2.88 -35.09 14.75
CA ASN A 690 -4.12 -34.95 15.51
C ASN A 690 -4.67 -33.50 15.56
N ASP A 691 -3.79 -32.51 15.42
CA ASP A 691 -4.14 -31.08 15.47
C ASP A 691 -4.31 -30.46 14.07
N LEU A 692 -4.40 -31.27 13.02
CA LEU A 692 -4.50 -30.78 11.65
C LEU A 692 -5.82 -30.03 11.42
N GLN A 693 -5.71 -28.78 11.00
CA GLN A 693 -6.82 -27.87 10.70
C GLN A 693 -7.04 -27.69 9.20
N THR A 694 -6.01 -27.94 8.37
CA THR A 694 -6.14 -27.82 6.91
C THR A 694 -5.14 -28.73 6.20
N LEU A 695 -5.64 -29.52 5.26
CA LEU A 695 -4.84 -30.33 4.34
C LEU A 695 -5.27 -30.08 2.89
N ASP A 696 -4.43 -29.38 2.12
CA ASP A 696 -4.70 -29.08 0.72
C ASP A 696 -3.88 -29.99 -0.22
N LEU A 697 -4.52 -30.99 -0.81
CA LEU A 697 -3.94 -31.93 -1.78
C LEU A 697 -4.45 -31.70 -3.21
N ARG A 698 -5.09 -30.56 -3.48
CA ARG A 698 -5.77 -30.29 -4.75
C ARG A 698 -4.80 -30.24 -5.93
N ASN A 699 -5.31 -30.48 -7.13
CA ASN A 699 -4.54 -30.33 -8.37
C ASN A 699 -3.19 -31.08 -8.33
N ASN A 700 -3.22 -32.36 -7.94
CA ASN A 700 -2.07 -33.25 -7.96
C ASN A 700 -2.32 -34.40 -8.96
N ALA A 701 -1.45 -35.39 -8.97
CA ALA A 701 -1.56 -36.60 -9.79
C ALA A 701 -1.99 -37.83 -8.95
N ILE A 702 -2.61 -37.62 -7.77
CA ILE A 702 -2.98 -38.69 -6.87
C ILE A 702 -4.09 -39.52 -7.53
N SER A 703 -3.83 -40.81 -7.73
CA SER A 703 -4.78 -41.71 -8.39
C SER A 703 -5.45 -42.69 -7.43
N PHE A 704 -4.88 -42.91 -6.24
CA PHE A 704 -5.38 -43.89 -5.29
C PHE A 704 -5.47 -43.33 -3.87
N ILE A 705 -6.62 -43.50 -3.23
CA ILE A 705 -6.81 -43.24 -1.80
C ILE A 705 -6.61 -44.56 -1.02
N PRO A 706 -5.66 -44.63 -0.07
CA PRO A 706 -5.47 -45.81 0.76
C PRO A 706 -6.70 -46.10 1.63
N SER A 707 -7.08 -47.37 1.78
CA SER A 707 -8.23 -47.77 2.61
C SER A 707 -8.08 -47.35 4.07
N ALA A 708 -6.85 -47.30 4.59
CA ALA A 708 -6.56 -46.83 5.95
C ALA A 708 -6.98 -45.36 6.20
N ILE A 709 -7.08 -44.54 5.14
CA ILE A 709 -7.52 -43.15 5.24
C ILE A 709 -9.04 -43.05 5.33
N LEU A 710 -9.78 -43.94 4.68
CA LEU A 710 -11.25 -43.94 4.64
C LEU A 710 -11.83 -44.71 5.84
N THR A 711 -11.42 -44.34 7.06
CA THR A 711 -11.88 -44.95 8.31
C THR A 711 -12.46 -43.89 9.26
N GLU A 712 -13.24 -44.32 10.25
CA GLU A 712 -13.80 -43.44 11.28
C GLU A 712 -12.70 -42.72 12.09
N SER A 713 -11.61 -43.42 12.40
CA SER A 713 -10.47 -42.85 13.13
C SER A 713 -9.81 -41.65 12.43
N MET A 714 -9.98 -41.53 11.12
CA MET A 714 -9.43 -40.45 10.29
C MET A 714 -10.46 -39.35 9.98
N ALA A 715 -11.67 -39.43 10.54
CA ALA A 715 -12.77 -38.52 10.24
C ALA A 715 -12.44 -37.04 10.51
N SER A 716 -11.73 -36.73 11.60
CA SER A 716 -11.32 -35.36 11.94
C SER A 716 -10.41 -34.75 10.85
N ILE A 717 -9.39 -35.49 10.44
CA ILE A 717 -8.44 -35.09 9.38
C ILE A 717 -9.14 -35.00 8.02
N ASN A 718 -9.98 -35.98 7.70
CA ASN A 718 -10.68 -36.03 6.42
C ASN A 718 -11.67 -34.86 6.24
N ARG A 719 -12.22 -34.30 7.32
CA ARG A 719 -13.08 -33.10 7.28
C ARG A 719 -12.34 -31.84 6.85
N VAL A 720 -11.05 -31.76 7.13
CA VAL A 720 -10.21 -30.60 6.79
C VAL A 720 -9.35 -30.86 5.55
N THR A 721 -9.57 -31.97 4.86
CA THR A 721 -8.82 -32.38 3.67
C THR A 721 -9.54 -31.93 2.40
N SER A 722 -8.78 -31.37 1.45
CA SER A 722 -9.24 -30.98 0.11
C SER A 722 -8.49 -31.77 -0.95
N LEU A 723 -9.18 -32.60 -1.73
CA LEU A 723 -8.59 -33.56 -2.67
C LEU A 723 -9.02 -33.36 -4.14
N HIS A 724 -9.92 -32.43 -4.44
CA HIS A 724 -10.42 -32.26 -5.81
C HIS A 724 -9.33 -31.92 -6.84
N ASP A 725 -9.66 -32.10 -8.13
CA ASP A 725 -8.71 -32.00 -9.26
C ASP A 725 -7.54 -32.99 -9.19
N ASN A 726 -7.81 -34.23 -8.74
CA ASN A 726 -6.89 -35.35 -8.80
C ASN A 726 -7.45 -36.48 -9.68
N PRO A 727 -6.62 -37.21 -10.44
CA PRO A 727 -7.04 -38.28 -11.34
C PRO A 727 -7.37 -39.58 -10.58
N LEU A 728 -8.33 -39.54 -9.65
CA LEU A 728 -8.71 -40.68 -8.82
C LEU A 728 -9.24 -41.84 -9.67
N THR A 729 -8.82 -43.06 -9.31
CA THR A 729 -9.33 -44.29 -9.91
C THR A 729 -10.80 -44.50 -9.56
N PRO A 730 -11.58 -45.16 -10.44
CA PRO A 730 -12.99 -45.47 -10.18
C PRO A 730 -13.20 -46.19 -8.84
N ASP A 731 -12.27 -47.05 -8.44
CA ASP A 731 -12.29 -47.73 -7.15
C ASP A 731 -12.14 -46.77 -5.96
N SER A 732 -11.25 -45.78 -6.04
CA SER A 732 -11.10 -44.75 -5.00
C SER A 732 -12.33 -43.85 -4.92
N THR A 733 -12.86 -43.44 -6.07
CA THR A 733 -14.10 -42.65 -6.15
C THR A 733 -15.28 -43.40 -5.55
N ARG A 734 -15.43 -44.69 -5.86
CA ARG A 734 -16.47 -45.55 -5.27
C ARG A 734 -16.32 -45.67 -3.76
N ARG A 735 -15.12 -45.97 -3.25
CA ARG A 735 -14.87 -46.09 -1.80
C ARG A 735 -15.08 -44.77 -1.07
N LEU A 736 -14.70 -43.64 -1.68
CA LEU A 736 -14.99 -42.32 -1.17
C LEU A 736 -16.49 -42.04 -1.14
N GLY A 737 -17.25 -42.50 -2.14
CA GLY A 737 -18.72 -42.46 -2.13
C GLY A 737 -19.30 -43.19 -0.92
N LEU A 738 -18.90 -44.45 -0.68
CA LEU A 738 -19.33 -45.22 0.49
C LEU A 738 -18.92 -44.56 1.82
N TYR A 739 -17.72 -44.00 1.89
CA TYR A 739 -17.25 -43.26 3.06
C TYR A 739 -18.06 -41.98 3.29
N ARG A 740 -18.40 -41.25 2.23
CA ARG A 740 -19.27 -40.08 2.29
C ARG A 740 -20.66 -40.44 2.79
N ASP A 741 -21.24 -41.52 2.27
CA ASP A 741 -22.60 -41.90 2.63
C ASP A 741 -22.68 -42.35 4.10
N SER A 742 -21.63 -43.03 4.60
CA SER A 742 -21.54 -43.48 5.99
C SER A 742 -21.10 -42.42 7.01
N GLN A 743 -20.15 -41.55 6.66
CA GLN A 743 -19.52 -40.61 7.60
C GLN A 743 -19.88 -39.14 7.33
N GLN A 744 -20.55 -38.84 6.22
CA GLN A 744 -20.89 -37.48 5.77
C GLN A 744 -19.65 -36.58 5.56
N ILE A 745 -18.54 -37.17 5.09
CA ILE A 745 -17.27 -36.48 4.84
C ILE A 745 -16.87 -36.64 3.37
N THR A 746 -16.50 -35.55 2.71
CA THR A 746 -16.30 -35.50 1.25
C THR A 746 -14.84 -35.33 0.82
N LEU A 747 -13.90 -35.10 1.74
CA LEU A 747 -12.50 -34.74 1.42
C LEU A 747 -12.41 -33.58 0.41
N GLY A 748 -13.34 -32.62 0.49
CA GLY A 748 -13.43 -31.49 -0.45
C GLY A 748 -13.83 -31.88 -1.87
N MET A 749 -14.33 -33.11 -2.07
CA MET A 749 -14.89 -33.60 -3.32
C MET A 749 -16.42 -33.53 -3.24
N VAL A 750 -16.96 -32.36 -3.51
CA VAL A 750 -18.36 -32.20 -3.91
C VAL A 750 -18.33 -31.77 -5.37
N ASP A 751 -19.31 -32.21 -6.16
CA ASP A 751 -19.39 -32.19 -7.63
C ASP A 751 -18.39 -31.24 -8.33
N VAL A 752 -17.57 -31.80 -9.22
CA VAL A 752 -16.43 -31.12 -9.88
C VAL A 752 -16.86 -29.74 -10.39
N ARG A 753 -16.25 -28.67 -9.85
CA ARG A 753 -16.39 -27.32 -10.38
C ARG A 753 -15.97 -27.33 -11.85
N GLN A 754 -16.93 -27.19 -12.75
CA GLN A 754 -16.65 -27.11 -14.19
C GLN A 754 -16.08 -25.73 -14.51
N HIS A 755 -14.75 -25.63 -14.51
CA HIS A 755 -14.09 -24.43 -15.00
C HIS A 755 -14.42 -24.19 -16.48
N VAL A 756 -14.54 -22.92 -16.86
CA VAL A 756 -14.73 -22.56 -18.27
C VAL A 756 -13.50 -23.05 -19.06
N SER A 757 -13.71 -23.98 -20.00
CA SER A 757 -12.61 -24.62 -20.74
C SER A 757 -11.80 -23.65 -21.62
N ARG A 758 -12.30 -22.43 -21.86
CA ARG A 758 -11.61 -21.36 -22.58
C ARG A 758 -11.92 -20.01 -21.93
N THR A 759 -10.87 -19.28 -21.54
CA THR A 759 -10.98 -17.91 -21.01
C THR A 759 -11.69 -17.00 -22.01
N GLN A 760 -12.81 -16.40 -21.60
CA GLN A 760 -13.66 -15.54 -22.44
C GLN A 760 -13.17 -14.10 -22.43
N GLY A 761 -12.54 -13.66 -21.35
CA GLY A 761 -11.92 -12.35 -21.19
C GLY A 761 -12.92 -11.20 -21.06
N ILE A 762 -12.40 -9.98 -21.11
CA ILE A 762 -13.17 -8.74 -20.85
C ILE A 762 -14.44 -8.58 -21.70
N LYS A 763 -14.43 -9.09 -22.95
CA LYS A 763 -15.56 -8.96 -23.89
C LYS A 763 -16.81 -9.71 -23.46
N HIS A 764 -16.65 -10.68 -22.56
CA HIS A 764 -17.79 -11.37 -21.98
C HIS A 764 -18.53 -10.51 -20.95
N TRP A 765 -17.82 -9.58 -20.31
CA TRP A 765 -18.38 -8.68 -19.31
C TRP A 765 -18.89 -7.37 -19.90
N VAL A 766 -18.30 -6.91 -21.01
CA VAL A 766 -18.66 -5.64 -21.66
C VAL A 766 -18.58 -5.79 -23.18
N VAL A 767 -19.61 -5.32 -23.90
CA VAL A 767 -19.69 -5.39 -25.36
C VAL A 767 -18.58 -4.57 -26.02
N GLU A 768 -18.41 -3.32 -25.58
CA GLU A 768 -17.31 -2.44 -25.98
C GLU A 768 -16.60 -1.89 -24.74
N PRO A 769 -15.46 -2.48 -24.32
CA PRO A 769 -14.79 -2.04 -23.11
C PRO A 769 -14.18 -0.65 -23.31
N THR A 770 -14.47 0.26 -22.38
CA THR A 770 -13.82 1.57 -22.33
C THR A 770 -12.30 1.42 -22.17
N ALA A 771 -11.55 2.49 -22.50
CA ALA A 771 -10.10 2.52 -22.29
C ALA A 771 -9.73 2.29 -20.81
N GLU A 772 -10.54 2.81 -19.88
CA GLU A 772 -10.36 2.59 -18.44
C GLU A 772 -10.57 1.12 -18.05
N GLN A 773 -11.68 0.50 -18.49
CA GLN A 773 -11.96 -0.91 -18.22
C GLN A 773 -10.88 -1.83 -18.77
N SER A 774 -10.45 -1.59 -20.01
CA SER A 774 -9.35 -2.34 -20.63
C SER A 774 -8.04 -2.17 -19.85
N ARG A 775 -7.76 -0.97 -19.33
CA ARG A 775 -6.57 -0.71 -18.51
C ARG A 775 -6.65 -1.45 -17.17
N VAL A 776 -7.76 -1.36 -16.46
CA VAL A 776 -7.98 -2.02 -15.15
C VAL A 776 -7.86 -3.54 -15.28
N TRP A 777 -8.59 -4.13 -16.23
CA TRP A 777 -8.56 -5.58 -16.47
C TRP A 777 -7.14 -6.08 -16.75
N ASN A 778 -6.44 -5.44 -17.70
CA ASN A 778 -5.09 -5.85 -18.08
C ASN A 778 -4.04 -5.60 -17.00
N ALA A 779 -4.21 -4.55 -16.18
CA ALA A 779 -3.30 -4.30 -15.06
C ALA A 779 -3.43 -5.41 -14.00
N LEU A 780 -4.66 -5.73 -13.59
CA LEU A 780 -4.92 -6.79 -12.62
C LEU A 780 -4.50 -8.17 -13.10
N LEU A 781 -4.77 -8.50 -14.37
CA LEU A 781 -4.42 -9.81 -14.95
C LEU A 781 -2.90 -10.09 -14.93
N ARG A 782 -2.07 -9.04 -14.86
CA ARG A 782 -0.61 -9.14 -14.83
C ARG A 782 -0.02 -9.19 -13.42
N GLU A 783 -0.83 -8.95 -12.40
CA GLU A 783 -0.37 -8.98 -11.02
C GLU A 783 -0.10 -10.43 -10.57
N PRO A 784 0.95 -10.67 -9.76
CA PRO A 784 1.22 -11.98 -9.19
C PRO A 784 0.01 -12.51 -8.40
N GLY A 785 -0.35 -13.78 -8.62
CA GLY A 785 -1.48 -14.42 -7.93
C GLY A 785 -2.88 -14.12 -8.49
N ALA A 786 -2.99 -13.36 -9.59
CA ALA A 786 -4.28 -13.02 -10.19
C ALA A 786 -5.04 -14.21 -10.79
N GLY A 787 -4.36 -15.33 -11.07
CA GLY A 787 -4.93 -16.49 -11.79
C GLY A 787 -6.20 -17.06 -11.15
N ASP A 788 -6.15 -17.40 -9.86
CA ASP A 788 -7.31 -17.97 -9.14
C ASP A 788 -8.46 -16.95 -9.05
N PHE A 789 -8.14 -15.66 -8.87
CA PHE A 789 -9.13 -14.59 -8.85
C PHE A 789 -9.86 -14.45 -10.20
N PHE A 790 -9.12 -14.42 -11.32
CA PHE A 790 -9.74 -14.37 -12.64
C PHE A 790 -10.44 -15.67 -13.02
N ALA A 791 -10.02 -16.83 -12.50
CA ALA A 791 -10.76 -18.07 -12.68
C ALA A 791 -12.17 -17.98 -12.04
N VAL A 792 -12.28 -17.39 -10.84
CA VAL A 792 -13.59 -17.10 -10.23
C VAL A 792 -14.43 -16.17 -11.09
N ILE A 793 -13.84 -15.10 -11.62
CA ILE A 793 -14.56 -14.17 -12.51
C ILE A 793 -15.00 -14.88 -13.79
N GLU A 794 -14.15 -15.65 -14.46
CA GLU A 794 -14.52 -16.37 -15.69
C GLU A 794 -15.59 -17.43 -15.42
N ASP A 795 -15.52 -18.19 -14.34
CA ASP A 795 -16.55 -19.17 -13.98
C ASP A 795 -17.89 -18.49 -13.64
N LEU A 796 -17.86 -17.28 -13.07
CA LEU A 796 -19.07 -16.53 -12.77
C LEU A 796 -19.85 -16.18 -14.06
N SER A 797 -19.16 -16.14 -15.19
CA SER A 797 -19.73 -15.86 -16.51
C SER A 797 -20.62 -17.01 -17.04
N THR A 798 -20.48 -18.22 -16.51
CA THR A 798 -21.35 -19.35 -16.85
C THR A 798 -22.45 -19.57 -15.80
N SER A 799 -22.49 -18.71 -14.77
CA SER A 799 -23.48 -18.80 -13.70
C SER A 799 -24.89 -18.39 -14.13
N SER A 800 -25.88 -18.83 -13.38
CA SER A 800 -27.27 -18.42 -13.57
C SER A 800 -27.49 -16.92 -13.37
N GLN A 801 -26.72 -16.29 -12.49
CA GLN A 801 -26.79 -14.85 -12.27
C GLN A 801 -26.34 -14.10 -13.52
N PHE A 802 -25.34 -14.63 -14.23
CA PHE A 802 -24.90 -14.03 -15.47
C PHE A 802 -25.97 -14.15 -16.58
N ALA A 803 -26.73 -15.25 -16.61
CA ALA A 803 -27.84 -15.42 -17.54
C ALA A 803 -29.05 -14.51 -17.21
N ASN A 804 -29.43 -14.42 -15.93
CA ASN A 804 -30.70 -13.81 -15.51
C ASN A 804 -30.57 -12.35 -15.03
N ALA A 805 -29.40 -11.94 -14.55
CA ALA A 805 -29.15 -10.65 -13.91
C ALA A 805 -27.79 -10.04 -14.34
N ARG A 806 -27.44 -10.20 -15.63
CA ARG A 806 -26.13 -9.81 -16.19
C ARG A 806 -25.70 -8.39 -15.84
N VAL A 807 -26.61 -7.42 -15.94
CA VAL A 807 -26.28 -5.99 -15.74
C VAL A 807 -25.85 -5.71 -14.30
N ASP A 808 -26.60 -6.21 -13.32
CA ASP A 808 -26.28 -6.09 -11.89
C ASP A 808 -24.97 -6.79 -11.55
N LEU A 809 -24.81 -8.04 -12.02
CA LEU A 809 -23.60 -8.82 -11.79
C LEU A 809 -22.37 -8.16 -12.38
N THR A 810 -22.45 -7.66 -13.62
CA THR A 810 -21.37 -6.92 -14.26
C THR A 810 -20.99 -5.67 -13.46
N LEU A 811 -21.96 -4.91 -12.94
CA LEU A 811 -21.69 -3.74 -12.09
C LEU A 811 -20.91 -4.13 -10.82
N ARG A 812 -21.34 -5.19 -10.14
CA ARG A 812 -20.70 -5.71 -8.91
C ARG A 812 -19.28 -6.22 -9.18
N VAL A 813 -19.08 -6.99 -10.24
CA VAL A 813 -17.75 -7.46 -10.69
C VAL A 813 -16.83 -6.27 -10.97
N TRP A 814 -17.30 -5.27 -11.72
CA TRP A 814 -16.49 -4.09 -11.99
C TRP A 814 -16.22 -3.24 -10.76
N THR A 815 -17.14 -3.20 -9.79
CA THR A 815 -16.91 -2.55 -8.50
C THR A 815 -15.75 -3.21 -7.76
N LEU A 816 -15.72 -4.54 -7.70
CA LEU A 816 -14.65 -5.30 -7.09
C LEU A 816 -13.32 -5.15 -7.84
N LEU A 817 -13.34 -5.21 -9.18
CA LEU A 817 -12.14 -5.00 -10.02
C LEU A 817 -11.55 -3.60 -9.83
N LYS A 818 -12.37 -2.56 -9.81
CA LYS A 818 -11.90 -1.18 -9.57
C LYS A 818 -11.28 -1.05 -8.18
N ALA A 819 -11.94 -1.58 -7.15
CA ALA A 819 -11.42 -1.57 -5.79
C ALA A 819 -10.08 -2.31 -5.66
N ALA A 820 -9.93 -3.48 -6.30
CA ALA A 820 -8.66 -4.23 -6.33
C ALA A 820 -7.56 -3.49 -7.13
N ASN A 821 -7.92 -2.75 -8.18
CA ASN A 821 -6.96 -1.95 -8.93
C ASN A 821 -6.45 -0.74 -8.12
N ASP A 822 -7.33 -0.17 -7.29
CA ASP A 822 -7.04 1.06 -6.57
C ASP A 822 -6.34 0.82 -5.22
N SER A 823 -6.50 -0.36 -4.62
CA SER A 823 -5.87 -0.73 -3.35
C SER A 823 -5.07 -2.03 -3.43
N THR A 824 -3.77 -1.93 -3.15
CA THR A 824 -2.85 -3.07 -3.06
C THR A 824 -3.19 -3.99 -1.88
N GLN A 825 -3.55 -3.42 -0.73
CA GLN A 825 -3.95 -4.21 0.43
C GLN A 825 -5.19 -5.08 0.13
N LEU A 826 -6.25 -4.49 -0.42
CA LEU A 826 -7.45 -5.22 -0.79
C LEU A 826 -7.16 -6.27 -1.88
N ARG A 827 -6.38 -5.91 -2.90
CA ARG A 827 -5.98 -6.83 -3.98
C ARG A 827 -5.32 -8.08 -3.43
N SER A 828 -4.34 -7.93 -2.54
CA SER A 828 -3.64 -9.06 -1.93
C SER A 828 -4.58 -9.96 -1.13
N ARG A 829 -5.53 -9.38 -0.37
CA ARG A 829 -6.54 -10.17 0.36
C ARG A 829 -7.47 -10.92 -0.58
N LEU A 830 -8.02 -10.26 -1.59
CA LEU A 830 -8.92 -10.88 -2.58
C LEU A 830 -8.24 -12.00 -3.37
N PHE A 831 -6.98 -11.81 -3.79
CA PHE A 831 -6.24 -12.84 -4.54
C PHE A 831 -5.91 -14.05 -3.66
N THR A 832 -5.53 -13.80 -2.40
CA THR A 832 -5.28 -14.87 -1.43
C THR A 832 -6.55 -15.66 -1.18
N LEU A 833 -7.66 -14.95 -0.88
CA LEU A 833 -8.96 -15.54 -0.61
C LEU A 833 -9.47 -16.37 -1.80
N ALA A 834 -9.36 -15.86 -3.04
CA ALA A 834 -9.76 -16.60 -4.25
C ALA A 834 -9.00 -17.93 -4.43
N GLY A 835 -7.73 -18.00 -4.01
CA GLY A 835 -6.94 -19.24 -4.05
C GLY A 835 -7.35 -20.31 -3.03
N HIS A 836 -8.07 -19.91 -1.96
CA HIS A 836 -8.57 -20.82 -0.92
C HIS A 836 -10.00 -21.29 -1.18
N LEU A 837 -10.87 -20.44 -1.74
CA LEU A 837 -12.32 -20.68 -1.87
C LEU A 837 -12.76 -21.71 -2.93
N SER A 838 -11.84 -22.52 -3.46
CA SER A 838 -12.15 -23.47 -4.55
C SER A 838 -12.83 -24.77 -4.08
N THR A 839 -13.01 -24.95 -2.76
CA THR A 839 -13.57 -26.16 -2.13
C THR A 839 -15.09 -26.21 -2.07
N CYS A 840 -15.79 -25.13 -2.44
CA CYS A 840 -17.23 -25.16 -2.62
C CYS A 840 -17.52 -25.72 -4.01
N GLY A 841 -17.71 -27.04 -4.10
CA GLY A 841 -18.11 -27.71 -5.35
C GLY A 841 -19.37 -27.12 -5.97
N ASP A 842 -20.25 -26.55 -5.14
CA ASP A 842 -21.56 -26.08 -5.59
C ASP A 842 -21.72 -24.57 -5.33
N GLY A 843 -21.85 -23.78 -6.41
CA GLY A 843 -22.29 -22.37 -6.40
C GLY A 843 -21.21 -21.30 -6.51
N ILE A 844 -20.72 -21.02 -7.73
CA ILE A 844 -19.79 -19.89 -8.02
C ILE A 844 -20.28 -18.53 -7.51
N ALA A 845 -21.59 -18.34 -7.38
CA ALA A 845 -22.20 -17.15 -6.81
C ALA A 845 -21.88 -16.96 -5.32
N MET A 846 -21.73 -18.04 -4.53
CA MET A 846 -21.31 -17.95 -3.12
C MET A 846 -19.83 -17.60 -2.99
N VAL A 847 -18.99 -18.13 -3.89
CA VAL A 847 -17.56 -17.78 -3.92
C VAL A 847 -17.38 -16.30 -4.22
N PHE A 848 -18.12 -15.77 -5.20
CA PHE A 848 -18.08 -14.34 -5.50
C PHE A 848 -18.64 -13.48 -4.35
N ALA A 849 -19.70 -13.93 -3.70
CA ALA A 849 -20.26 -13.28 -2.51
C ALA A 849 -19.24 -13.16 -1.35
N GLU A 850 -18.37 -14.15 -1.18
CA GLU A 850 -17.30 -14.08 -0.17
C GLU A 850 -16.22 -13.04 -0.53
N LEU A 851 -15.89 -12.89 -1.81
CA LEU A 851 -15.00 -11.82 -2.27
C LEU A 851 -15.62 -10.43 -2.06
N GLU A 852 -16.93 -10.30 -2.29
CA GLU A 852 -17.66 -9.07 -1.99
C GLU A 852 -17.72 -8.78 -0.49
N LEU A 853 -17.86 -9.80 0.35
CA LEU A 853 -17.83 -9.66 1.79
C LEU A 853 -16.48 -9.10 2.25
N GLU A 854 -15.37 -9.64 1.75
CA GLU A 854 -14.03 -9.12 2.08
C GLU A 854 -13.85 -7.66 1.62
N HIS A 855 -14.42 -7.29 0.47
CA HIS A 855 -14.46 -5.90 0.04
C HIS A 855 -15.27 -5.01 1.00
N LEU A 856 -16.42 -5.48 1.51
CA LEU A 856 -17.21 -4.75 2.51
C LEU A 856 -16.48 -4.61 3.85
N VAL A 857 -15.80 -5.67 4.32
CA VAL A 857 -14.92 -5.61 5.50
C VAL A 857 -13.88 -4.51 5.30
N PHE A 858 -13.19 -4.53 4.16
CA PHE A 858 -12.18 -3.53 3.83
C PHE A 858 -12.75 -2.11 3.80
N LEU A 859 -13.91 -1.89 3.18
CA LEU A 859 -14.57 -0.57 3.18
C LEU A 859 -14.94 -0.12 4.59
N ALA A 860 -15.45 -1.02 5.43
CA ALA A 860 -15.80 -0.70 6.81
C ALA A 860 -14.54 -0.33 7.63
N GLU A 861 -13.39 -1.04 7.47
CA GLU A 861 -12.10 -0.70 8.09
C GLU A 861 -11.66 0.73 7.69
N HIS A 862 -11.95 1.11 6.44
CA HIS A 862 -11.51 2.34 5.80
C HIS A 862 -12.59 3.43 5.71
N SER A 863 -13.74 3.29 6.40
CA SER A 863 -14.81 4.30 6.45
C SER A 863 -14.68 5.30 7.63
N GLU A 864 -15.08 6.56 7.46
CA GLU A 864 -15.02 7.57 8.55
C GLU A 864 -15.78 7.13 9.82
N GLN A 865 -16.86 6.35 9.67
CA GLN A 865 -17.65 5.74 10.75
C GLN A 865 -17.32 4.25 10.93
N GLY A 866 -16.03 3.90 10.95
CA GLY A 866 -15.55 2.52 10.92
C GLY A 866 -16.16 1.59 11.98
N GLU A 867 -16.35 2.06 13.22
CA GLU A 867 -16.99 1.26 14.28
C GLU A 867 -18.45 0.90 13.94
N SER A 868 -19.24 1.89 13.51
CA SER A 868 -20.63 1.69 13.15
C SER A 868 -20.77 0.75 11.95
N ALA A 869 -19.93 0.96 10.93
CA ALA A 869 -19.88 0.12 9.74
C ALA A 869 -19.49 -1.33 10.08
N MET A 870 -18.51 -1.52 10.95
CA MET A 870 -18.06 -2.84 11.42
C MET A 870 -19.10 -3.56 12.26
N LEU A 871 -19.77 -2.87 13.18
CA LEU A 871 -20.85 -3.45 13.98
C LEU A 871 -22.02 -3.87 13.09
N LYS A 872 -22.37 -3.06 12.08
CA LYS A 872 -23.40 -3.43 11.10
C LYS A 872 -23.01 -4.69 10.34
N LEU A 873 -21.76 -4.81 9.92
CA LEU A 873 -21.25 -5.98 9.20
C LEU A 873 -21.26 -7.23 10.07
N ALA A 874 -20.75 -7.14 11.30
CA ALA A 874 -20.69 -8.26 12.23
C ALA A 874 -22.10 -8.77 12.60
N ARG A 875 -23.06 -7.85 12.78
CA ARG A 875 -24.48 -8.19 12.96
C ARG A 875 -25.04 -8.95 11.76
N GLY A 876 -24.70 -8.53 10.54
CA GLY A 876 -25.07 -9.22 9.31
C GLY A 876 -24.49 -10.64 9.20
N LEU A 877 -23.22 -10.82 9.59
CA LEU A 877 -22.56 -12.14 9.62
C LEU A 877 -23.18 -13.08 10.65
N PHE A 878 -23.53 -12.59 11.83
CA PHE A 878 -24.28 -13.35 12.82
C PHE A 878 -25.62 -13.86 12.25
N ARG A 879 -26.34 -13.00 11.53
CA ARG A 879 -27.61 -13.39 10.87
C ARG A 879 -27.42 -14.45 9.79
N ILE A 880 -26.34 -14.37 9.02
CA ILE A 880 -25.95 -15.41 8.06
C ILE A 880 -25.71 -16.74 8.77
N GLU A 881 -24.95 -16.73 9.86
CA GLU A 881 -24.64 -17.94 10.63
C GLU A 881 -25.91 -18.60 11.18
N MET A 882 -26.81 -17.81 11.76
CA MET A 882 -28.09 -18.31 12.27
C MET A 882 -29.00 -18.83 11.15
N LEU A 883 -29.02 -18.14 10.00
CA LEU A 883 -29.76 -18.61 8.83
C LEU A 883 -29.21 -19.94 8.33
N ASN A 884 -27.89 -20.06 8.18
CA ASN A 884 -27.24 -21.31 7.76
C ASN A 884 -27.57 -22.46 8.71
N LYS A 885 -27.49 -22.23 10.02
CA LYS A 885 -27.85 -23.23 11.03
C LYS A 885 -29.30 -23.69 10.91
N HIS A 886 -30.23 -22.75 10.69
CA HIS A 886 -31.63 -23.08 10.51
C HIS A 886 -31.88 -23.86 9.21
N VAL A 887 -31.30 -23.42 8.10
CA VAL A 887 -31.46 -24.08 6.80
C VAL A 887 -30.85 -25.47 6.80
N LEU A 888 -29.69 -25.68 7.43
CA LEU A 888 -29.11 -27.02 7.62
C LEU A 888 -30.06 -27.93 8.43
N SER A 889 -30.75 -27.39 9.43
CA SER A 889 -31.75 -28.18 10.17
C SER A 889 -32.96 -28.57 9.31
N ILE A 890 -33.39 -27.70 8.39
CA ILE A 890 -34.47 -27.98 7.43
C ILE A 890 -34.03 -29.05 6.43
N ILE A 891 -32.83 -28.92 5.87
CA ILE A 891 -32.25 -29.90 4.94
C ILE A 891 -32.14 -31.27 5.63
N LYS A 892 -31.62 -31.30 6.86
CA LYS A 892 -31.55 -32.52 7.67
C LYS A 892 -32.94 -33.12 7.89
N ALA A 893 -33.92 -32.33 8.30
CA ALA A 893 -35.30 -32.81 8.50
C ALA A 893 -35.92 -33.39 7.22
N ARG A 894 -35.62 -32.82 6.05
CA ARG A 894 -36.08 -33.34 4.74
C ARG A 894 -35.41 -34.66 4.37
N ILE A 895 -34.11 -34.81 4.66
CA ILE A 895 -33.38 -36.07 4.47
C ILE A 895 -33.90 -37.13 5.43
N ASP A 896 -34.08 -36.79 6.72
CA ASP A 896 -34.65 -37.67 7.73
C ASP A 896 -36.06 -38.13 7.35
N ALA A 897 -36.88 -37.27 6.74
CA ALA A 897 -38.20 -37.63 6.23
C ALA A 897 -38.14 -38.65 5.07
N ILE A 898 -37.17 -38.50 4.14
CA ILE A 898 -36.94 -39.51 3.08
C ILE A 898 -36.57 -40.85 3.71
N HIS A 899 -35.68 -40.86 4.70
CA HIS A 899 -35.30 -42.09 5.41
C HIS A 899 -36.46 -42.70 6.21
N ALA A 900 -37.33 -41.87 6.80
CA ALA A 900 -38.53 -42.34 7.48
C ALA A 900 -39.52 -43.01 6.51
N THR A 901 -39.78 -42.41 5.36
CA THR A 901 -40.62 -43.01 4.31
C THR A 901 -40.02 -44.31 3.77
N GLN A 902 -38.69 -44.40 3.66
CA GLN A 902 -38.00 -45.65 3.33
C GLN A 902 -38.23 -46.73 4.40
N SER A 903 -38.17 -46.35 5.68
CA SER A 903 -38.43 -47.28 6.79
C SER A 903 -39.89 -47.80 6.77
N GLU A 904 -40.85 -46.96 6.40
CA GLU A 904 -42.25 -47.37 6.18
C GLU A 904 -42.39 -48.37 5.02
N TYR A 905 -41.65 -48.18 3.92
CA TYR A 905 -41.63 -49.14 2.81
C TYR A 905 -41.00 -50.48 3.20
N VAL A 906 -39.94 -50.47 4.03
CA VAL A 906 -39.35 -51.70 4.58
C VAL A 906 -40.34 -52.42 5.49
N GLN A 907 -41.12 -51.69 6.29
CA GLN A 907 -42.16 -52.28 7.13
C GLN A 907 -43.31 -52.88 6.31
N GLN A 908 -43.78 -52.17 5.28
CA GLN A 908 -44.78 -52.70 4.34
C GLN A 908 -44.28 -53.95 3.62
N LEU A 909 -42.98 -53.99 3.26
CA LEU A 909 -42.37 -55.17 2.68
C LEU A 909 -42.30 -56.33 3.69
N GLN A 910 -41.99 -56.05 4.97
CA GLN A 910 -41.96 -57.06 6.03
C GLN A 910 -43.34 -57.70 6.24
N GLU A 911 -44.39 -56.88 6.36
CA GLU A 911 -45.77 -57.36 6.49
C GLU A 911 -46.20 -58.22 5.29
N LEU A 912 -45.75 -57.87 4.09
CA LEU A 912 -46.05 -58.60 2.86
C LEU A 912 -45.26 -59.91 2.74
N VAL A 913 -44.01 -59.95 3.20
CA VAL A 913 -43.21 -61.19 3.32
C VAL A 913 -43.83 -62.13 4.35
N ASP A 914 -44.20 -61.62 5.52
CA ASP A 914 -44.81 -62.41 6.60
C ASP A 914 -46.17 -63.01 6.19
N ALA A 915 -46.93 -62.30 5.35
CA ALA A 915 -48.22 -62.77 4.85
C ALA A 915 -48.13 -63.81 3.72
N ILE A 916 -47.08 -63.76 2.89
CA ILE A 916 -46.95 -64.61 1.69
C ILE A 916 -46.05 -65.82 1.96
N ASN A 917 -44.83 -65.59 2.44
CA ASN A 917 -43.87 -66.65 2.77
C ASN A 917 -42.78 -66.10 3.73
N PRO A 918 -42.88 -66.38 5.04
CA PRO A 918 -41.94 -65.90 6.06
C PRO A 918 -40.49 -66.37 5.85
N ASP A 919 -40.27 -67.48 5.14
CA ASP A 919 -38.93 -68.05 4.92
C ASP A 919 -38.14 -67.32 3.80
N LEU A 920 -38.75 -66.32 3.14
CA LEU A 920 -38.09 -65.53 2.09
C LEU A 920 -36.95 -64.64 2.60
N ALA A 921 -36.99 -64.26 3.88
CA ALA A 921 -36.00 -63.42 4.55
C ALA A 921 -35.29 -64.24 5.65
N SER A 922 -33.97 -64.11 5.75
CA SER A 922 -33.13 -64.78 6.75
C SER A 922 -33.23 -64.17 8.17
N GLY A 923 -34.03 -63.11 8.33
CA GLY A 923 -34.23 -62.34 9.56
C GLY A 923 -35.14 -61.12 9.30
N PRO A 924 -35.30 -60.20 10.27
CA PRO A 924 -36.05 -58.95 10.07
C PRO A 924 -35.44 -58.11 8.95
N LEU A 925 -36.26 -57.65 8.00
CA LEU A 925 -35.82 -56.86 6.85
C LEU A 925 -35.18 -55.52 7.26
N ALA A 926 -35.58 -54.97 8.42
CA ALA A 926 -35.01 -53.74 8.97
C ALA A 926 -33.50 -53.85 9.26
N ASP A 927 -33.00 -55.06 9.50
CA ASP A 927 -31.59 -55.31 9.82
C ASP A 927 -30.76 -55.69 8.57
N MET A 928 -31.40 -55.79 7.40
CA MET A 928 -30.76 -56.17 6.14
C MET A 928 -30.25 -54.96 5.35
N PRO A 929 -29.15 -55.08 4.60
CA PRO A 929 -28.70 -54.03 3.68
C PRO A 929 -29.71 -53.79 2.55
N ALA A 930 -29.82 -52.54 2.07
CA ALA A 930 -30.83 -52.12 1.09
C ALA A 930 -30.87 -52.96 -0.21
N VAL A 931 -29.73 -53.48 -0.66
CA VAL A 931 -29.64 -54.37 -1.84
C VAL A 931 -30.31 -55.73 -1.56
N GLU A 932 -30.21 -56.23 -0.33
CA GLU A 932 -30.82 -57.48 0.11
C GLU A 932 -32.32 -57.30 0.35
N GLN A 933 -32.73 -56.17 0.94
CA GLN A 933 -34.16 -55.77 1.05
C GLN A 933 -34.82 -55.72 -0.35
N GLN A 934 -34.17 -55.09 -1.32
CA GLN A 934 -34.60 -55.05 -2.71
C GLN A 934 -34.65 -56.46 -3.34
N GLY A 935 -33.67 -57.31 -3.05
CA GLY A 935 -33.63 -58.69 -3.50
C GLY A 935 -34.75 -59.57 -2.90
N VAL A 936 -35.17 -59.31 -1.66
CA VAL A 936 -36.35 -59.96 -1.05
C VAL A 936 -37.63 -59.48 -1.74
N ALA A 937 -37.74 -58.18 -2.01
CA ALA A 937 -38.89 -57.60 -2.71
C ALA A 937 -39.12 -58.18 -4.11
N TYR A 938 -38.05 -58.41 -4.90
CA TYR A 938 -38.16 -59.07 -6.20
C TYR A 938 -38.53 -60.56 -6.10
N ARG A 939 -38.06 -61.28 -5.06
CA ARG A 939 -38.36 -62.71 -4.86
C ARG A 939 -39.82 -63.00 -4.47
N LEU A 940 -40.59 -61.99 -4.12
CA LEU A 940 -42.03 -62.12 -3.85
C LEU A 940 -42.87 -62.34 -5.10
N GLU A 941 -42.33 -62.07 -6.30
CA GLU A 941 -42.98 -62.23 -7.61
C GLU A 941 -44.40 -61.62 -7.69
N SER A 942 -44.67 -60.60 -6.88
CA SER A 942 -45.95 -59.90 -6.81
C SER A 942 -45.83 -58.48 -7.38
N ALA A 943 -46.96 -57.92 -7.84
CA ALA A 943 -46.99 -56.55 -8.35
C ALA A 943 -46.57 -55.52 -7.28
N GLU A 944 -47.01 -55.71 -6.03
CA GLU A 944 -46.64 -54.83 -4.92
C GLU A 944 -45.19 -55.03 -4.47
N GLY A 945 -44.68 -56.27 -4.48
CA GLY A 945 -43.26 -56.57 -4.23
C GLY A 945 -42.35 -55.92 -5.28
N THR A 946 -42.74 -55.94 -6.55
CA THR A 946 -41.99 -55.28 -7.64
C THR A 946 -41.98 -53.75 -7.46
N ARG A 947 -43.11 -53.15 -7.06
CA ARG A 947 -43.23 -51.73 -6.76
C ARG A 947 -42.34 -51.32 -5.57
N LEU A 948 -42.36 -52.08 -4.47
CA LEU A 948 -41.52 -51.84 -3.31
C LEU A 948 -40.03 -52.02 -3.65
N ALA A 949 -39.67 -52.97 -4.52
CA ALA A 949 -38.30 -53.16 -5.00
C ALA A 949 -37.75 -51.94 -5.76
N GLU A 950 -38.59 -51.24 -6.53
CA GLU A 950 -38.20 -50.00 -7.20
C GLU A 950 -38.04 -48.84 -6.21
N LEU A 951 -38.96 -48.71 -5.24
CA LEU A 951 -38.97 -47.65 -4.23
C LEU A 951 -37.84 -47.78 -3.20
N LEU A 952 -37.47 -49.01 -2.83
CA LEU A 952 -36.37 -49.33 -1.91
C LEU A 952 -35.01 -49.44 -2.61
N SER A 953 -34.96 -49.28 -3.93
CA SER A 953 -33.71 -49.40 -4.67
C SER A 953 -32.70 -48.34 -4.20
N PRO A 954 -31.43 -48.70 -3.97
CA PRO A 954 -30.40 -47.74 -3.56
C PRO A 954 -30.30 -46.54 -4.51
N GLY A 955 -30.47 -46.79 -5.82
CA GLY A 955 -30.48 -45.74 -6.85
C GLY A 955 -31.68 -44.77 -6.75
N SER A 956 -32.86 -45.23 -6.31
CA SER A 956 -34.04 -44.37 -6.13
C SER A 956 -33.87 -43.44 -4.93
N VAL A 957 -33.37 -43.96 -3.80
CA VAL A 957 -33.10 -43.15 -2.59
C VAL A 957 -32.02 -42.12 -2.87
N GLU A 958 -30.92 -42.53 -3.50
CA GLU A 958 -29.82 -41.63 -3.87
C GLU A 958 -30.32 -40.55 -4.85
N GLN A 959 -31.23 -40.90 -5.77
CA GLN A 959 -31.83 -39.94 -6.71
C GLN A 959 -32.81 -38.97 -6.01
N GLN A 960 -33.57 -39.41 -5.01
CA GLN A 960 -34.45 -38.54 -4.21
C GLN A 960 -33.64 -37.55 -3.36
N ILE A 961 -32.55 -38.01 -2.74
CA ILE A 961 -31.63 -37.15 -1.97
C ILE A 961 -30.88 -36.19 -2.89
N ARG A 962 -30.40 -36.64 -4.07
CA ARG A 962 -29.77 -35.76 -5.07
C ARG A 962 -30.73 -34.68 -5.61
N ARG A 963 -32.04 -34.94 -5.64
CA ARG A 963 -33.05 -33.94 -6.05
C ARG A 963 -33.28 -32.85 -5.00
N LEU A 964 -32.91 -33.06 -3.74
CA LEU A 964 -33.07 -32.07 -2.68
C LEU A 964 -32.02 -30.95 -2.71
N ASP A 965 -31.01 -31.02 -3.59
CA ASP A 965 -29.89 -30.07 -3.74
C ASP A 965 -29.75 -29.07 -2.56
N PRO A 966 -29.06 -29.49 -1.48
CA PRO A 966 -28.88 -28.68 -0.27
C PRO A 966 -28.40 -27.25 -0.54
N LEU A 967 -27.60 -27.05 -1.59
CA LEU A 967 -27.12 -25.72 -1.96
C LEU A 967 -28.23 -24.91 -2.62
N GLU A 968 -29.00 -25.46 -3.57
CA GLU A 968 -30.13 -24.72 -4.15
C GLU A 968 -31.16 -24.37 -3.06
N ILE A 969 -31.36 -25.20 -2.04
CA ILE A 969 -32.16 -24.81 -0.86
C ILE A 969 -31.50 -23.64 -0.10
N GLN A 970 -30.22 -23.76 0.25
CA GLN A 970 -29.49 -22.74 1.02
C GLN A 970 -29.43 -21.38 0.29
N MET A 971 -29.09 -21.41 -0.99
CA MET A 971 -29.02 -20.25 -1.86
C MET A 971 -30.41 -19.63 -2.07
N PHE A 972 -31.48 -20.43 -2.11
CA PHE A 972 -32.85 -19.89 -2.19
C PHE A 972 -33.19 -19.04 -0.95
N TYR A 973 -32.86 -19.51 0.25
CA TYR A 973 -33.02 -18.71 1.47
C TYR A 973 -32.13 -17.47 1.47
N HIS A 974 -30.86 -17.57 1.05
CA HIS A 974 -29.97 -16.41 0.99
C HIS A 974 -30.46 -15.34 0.02
N VAL A 975 -30.89 -15.70 -1.19
CA VAL A 975 -31.39 -14.75 -2.19
C VAL A 975 -32.65 -14.04 -1.69
N ASN A 976 -33.62 -14.79 -1.15
CA ASN A 976 -34.91 -14.24 -0.76
C ASN A 976 -34.89 -13.51 0.60
N LEU A 977 -33.97 -13.87 1.50
CA LEU A 977 -33.86 -13.23 2.82
C LEU A 977 -32.71 -12.21 2.93
N ALA A 978 -31.89 -12.03 1.88
CA ALA A 978 -30.80 -11.05 1.87
C ALA A 978 -31.27 -9.64 2.24
N SER A 979 -32.26 -9.10 1.55
CA SER A 979 -32.78 -7.76 1.84
C SER A 979 -33.59 -7.72 3.16
N PRO A 980 -34.54 -8.64 3.43
CA PRO A 980 -35.31 -8.65 4.67
C PRO A 980 -34.50 -8.77 5.97
N LEU A 981 -33.33 -9.42 5.92
CA LEU A 981 -32.44 -9.60 7.08
C LEU A 981 -31.17 -8.73 7.01
N GLU A 982 -31.03 -7.87 6.00
CA GLU A 982 -29.81 -7.08 5.74
C GLU A 982 -28.53 -7.94 5.71
N LEU A 983 -28.57 -9.09 5.04
CA LEU A 983 -27.43 -10.00 4.94
C LEU A 983 -26.36 -9.38 4.02
N PRO A 984 -25.11 -9.21 4.48
CA PRO A 984 -24.05 -8.61 3.68
C PRO A 984 -23.60 -9.54 2.55
N ALA A 985 -23.32 -8.95 1.39
CA ALA A 985 -22.75 -9.61 0.22
C ALA A 985 -23.43 -10.96 -0.09
N ARG A 986 -24.71 -10.92 -0.48
CA ARG A 986 -25.45 -12.13 -0.87
C ARG A 986 -25.88 -12.12 -2.33
N PRO A 987 -25.89 -13.30 -2.97
CA PRO A 987 -26.51 -13.54 -4.27
C PRO A 987 -27.87 -12.85 -4.44
N THR A 988 -28.10 -12.22 -5.59
CA THR A 988 -29.35 -11.53 -5.91
C THR A 988 -30.30 -12.35 -6.79
N SER A 989 -29.82 -13.48 -7.35
CA SER A 989 -30.63 -14.37 -8.19
C SER A 989 -30.09 -15.81 -8.21
N MET A 990 -30.92 -16.75 -8.69
CA MET A 990 -30.69 -18.21 -8.75
C MET A 990 -31.32 -18.82 -10.03
N ARG A 991 -30.85 -20.00 -10.48
CA ARG A 991 -31.39 -20.73 -11.65
C ARG A 991 -32.58 -21.63 -11.32
N PHE A 992 -32.47 -22.43 -10.26
CA PHE A 992 -33.41 -23.52 -10.00
C PHE A 992 -34.22 -23.31 -8.71
N GLY A 993 -34.79 -22.11 -8.54
CA GLY A 993 -35.60 -21.80 -7.35
C GLY A 993 -36.80 -22.74 -7.13
N ASN A 994 -37.28 -23.39 -8.19
CA ASN A 994 -38.36 -24.38 -8.11
C ASN A 994 -37.90 -25.74 -7.55
N ILE A 995 -36.60 -26.06 -7.59
CA ILE A 995 -36.02 -27.31 -7.07
C ILE A 995 -35.91 -27.24 -5.54
N ALA A 996 -35.72 -26.05 -4.98
CA ALA A 996 -35.61 -25.84 -3.53
C ALA A 996 -36.89 -26.22 -2.76
N ASN A 997 -38.07 -26.21 -3.39
CA ASN A 997 -39.36 -26.53 -2.77
C ASN A 997 -39.57 -25.83 -1.41
N VAL A 998 -39.38 -24.51 -1.36
CA VAL A 998 -39.53 -23.67 -0.16
C VAL A 998 -40.73 -22.75 -0.33
N SER A 999 -41.64 -22.72 0.64
CA SER A 999 -42.83 -21.86 0.62
C SER A 999 -42.57 -20.47 1.22
N ALA A 1000 -43.48 -19.52 1.00
CA ALA A 1000 -43.42 -18.21 1.65
C ALA A 1000 -43.49 -18.31 3.18
N ALA A 1001 -44.26 -19.27 3.72
CA ALA A 1001 -44.36 -19.51 5.15
C ALA A 1001 -43.05 -20.01 5.76
N ASP A 1002 -42.28 -20.79 4.99
CA ASP A 1002 -40.95 -21.26 5.40
C ASP A 1002 -39.95 -20.11 5.46
N LEU A 1003 -39.98 -19.20 4.48
CA LEU A 1003 -39.16 -17.98 4.49
C LEU A 1003 -39.47 -17.08 5.70
N ASP A 1004 -40.75 -16.88 6.02
CA ASP A 1004 -41.16 -16.11 7.20
C ASP A 1004 -40.73 -16.78 8.51
N THR A 1005 -40.74 -18.11 8.55
CA THR A 1005 -40.32 -18.89 9.71
C THR A 1005 -38.81 -18.79 9.91
N ALA A 1006 -38.02 -18.92 8.84
CA ALA A 1006 -36.58 -18.74 8.87
C ALA A 1006 -36.20 -17.30 9.27
N LYS A 1007 -36.91 -16.29 8.74
CA LYS A 1007 -36.73 -14.89 9.11
C LYS A 1007 -36.96 -14.65 10.60
N ARG A 1008 -38.08 -15.16 11.14
CA ARG A 1008 -38.41 -15.05 12.58
C ARG A 1008 -37.34 -15.74 13.43
N TYR A 1009 -36.94 -16.95 13.06
CA TYR A 1009 -35.88 -17.67 13.76
C TYR A 1009 -34.60 -16.84 13.89
N VAL A 1010 -34.12 -16.24 12.79
CA VAL A 1010 -32.89 -15.42 12.82
C VAL A 1010 -33.02 -14.22 13.75
N LEU A 1011 -34.16 -13.52 13.71
CA LEU A 1011 -34.41 -12.35 14.55
C LEU A 1011 -34.55 -12.72 16.03
N ASP A 1012 -35.17 -13.86 16.35
CA ASP A 1012 -35.34 -14.33 17.73
C ASP A 1012 -34.01 -14.77 18.36
N GLN A 1013 -33.08 -15.30 17.55
CA GLN A 1013 -31.73 -15.65 18.01
C GLN A 1013 -30.83 -14.43 18.24
N GLU A 1014 -31.21 -13.25 17.73
CA GLU A 1014 -30.41 -12.03 17.80
C GLU A 1014 -30.48 -11.32 19.16
N GLN A 1015 -30.20 -12.07 20.23
CA GLN A 1015 -30.10 -11.53 21.58
C GLN A 1015 -28.76 -10.84 21.81
N VAL A 1016 -28.74 -9.79 22.63
CA VAL A 1016 -27.55 -8.97 22.88
C VAL A 1016 -26.35 -9.80 23.36
N SER A 1017 -26.56 -10.78 24.25
CA SER A 1017 -25.51 -11.65 24.76
C SER A 1017 -24.88 -12.53 23.66
N ALA A 1018 -25.72 -13.14 22.82
CA ALA A 1018 -25.27 -13.98 21.69
C ALA A 1018 -24.52 -13.15 20.64
N LEU A 1019 -25.03 -11.95 20.34
CA LEU A 1019 -24.41 -11.04 19.38
C LEU A 1019 -23.03 -10.55 19.86
N VAL A 1020 -22.90 -10.16 21.13
CA VAL A 1020 -21.61 -9.75 21.71
C VAL A 1020 -20.60 -10.89 21.68
N HIS A 1021 -21.03 -12.11 22.02
CA HIS A 1021 -20.15 -13.29 21.97
C HIS A 1021 -19.66 -13.55 20.53
N SER A 1022 -20.57 -13.53 19.55
CA SER A 1022 -20.21 -13.70 18.13
C SER A 1022 -19.23 -12.61 17.66
N ILE A 1023 -19.51 -11.33 17.93
CA ILE A 1023 -18.63 -10.21 17.57
C ILE A 1023 -17.22 -10.38 18.17
N SER A 1024 -17.13 -10.82 19.43
CA SER A 1024 -15.84 -11.00 20.10
C SER A 1024 -14.97 -12.12 19.49
N GLY A 1025 -15.59 -13.08 18.80
CA GLY A 1025 -14.89 -14.16 18.09
C GLY A 1025 -14.48 -13.84 16.66
N GLN A 1026 -14.88 -12.68 16.11
CA GLN A 1026 -14.55 -12.29 14.74
C GLN A 1026 -13.12 -11.75 14.65
N GLU A 1027 -12.28 -12.38 13.83
CA GLU A 1027 -10.86 -12.04 13.66
C GLU A 1027 -10.67 -10.58 13.19
N PHE A 1028 -11.48 -10.13 12.22
CA PHE A 1028 -11.41 -8.74 11.71
C PHE A 1028 -11.74 -7.69 12.78
N TRP A 1029 -12.56 -8.03 13.79
CA TRP A 1029 -12.91 -7.13 14.88
C TRP A 1029 -11.75 -6.99 15.88
N GLY A 1030 -11.08 -8.10 16.21
CA GLY A 1030 -9.86 -8.10 17.02
C GLY A 1030 -8.75 -7.27 16.36
N ASP A 1031 -8.51 -7.50 15.07
CA ASP A 1031 -7.55 -6.76 14.25
C ASP A 1031 -7.81 -5.24 14.24
N TYR A 1032 -9.08 -4.87 14.06
CA TYR A 1032 -9.51 -3.47 14.06
C TYR A 1032 -9.20 -2.80 15.42
N LEU A 1033 -9.54 -3.46 16.53
CA LEU A 1033 -9.28 -2.96 17.88
C LEU A 1033 -7.79 -2.86 18.19
N GLN A 1034 -6.98 -3.82 17.73
CA GLN A 1034 -5.53 -3.79 17.91
C GLN A 1034 -4.89 -2.62 17.15
N LYS A 1035 -5.28 -2.38 15.89
CA LYS A 1035 -4.80 -1.24 15.10
C LYS A 1035 -5.21 0.10 15.72
N LYS A 1036 -6.45 0.21 16.18
CA LYS A 1036 -6.98 1.44 16.82
C LYS A 1036 -6.36 1.72 18.18
N SER A 1037 -6.03 0.69 18.96
CA SER A 1037 -5.37 0.87 20.27
C SER A 1037 -3.90 1.27 20.11
N GLN A 1038 -3.18 0.72 19.13
CA GLN A 1038 -1.81 1.13 18.82
C GLN A 1038 -1.69 2.61 18.42
N SER A 1039 -2.68 3.17 17.74
CA SER A 1039 -2.69 4.60 17.37
C SER A 1039 -2.95 5.53 18.55
N ARG A 1040 -3.59 5.06 19.63
CA ARG A 1040 -3.75 5.85 20.88
C ARG A 1040 -2.46 5.89 21.72
N SER A 1041 -1.51 5.01 21.44
CA SER A 1041 -0.22 4.92 22.12
C SER A 1041 0.94 5.63 21.39
N GLN A 1042 0.66 6.37 20.31
CA GLN A 1042 1.62 7.37 19.81
C GLN A 1042 1.32 8.71 20.49
N PRO A 1043 2.28 9.27 21.27
CA PRO A 1043 2.09 10.55 21.94
C PRO A 1043 1.94 11.72 20.96
#